data_AF-A0A922A3F0-F1
#
_entry.id   AF-A0A922A3F0-F1
#
_cell.length_a   1.000
_cell.length_b   1.000
_cell.length_c   1.000
_cell.angle_alpha   90.00
_cell.angle_beta   90.00
_cell.angle_gamma   90.00
#
_symmetry.space_group_name_H-M   'P 1'
#
loop_
_entity.id
_entity.type
_entity.pdbx_description
1 polymer ?
#
loop_
_entity_poly.entity_id
_entity_poly.type
_entity_poly.pdbx_seq_one_letter_code
_entity_poly.pdbx_strand_id
1 'polypeptide(L)'
;MGPYQIRLSKYPFSGSEKHPRRFQASWFVQFGSWLEYSPSKDAAYCLPCYLFTMKTSQRSRWDDHCSCHNNAVKSCEDLLKQSQHIDKVMNAQSSEQILNNRLRVKTSIDVVRWLAFQGCAFRGHDETLDSKNRGNFLEMLKLLASYNDKVGKLVLENAPKSSKYTSPQIQKEILEVLAKKVRNKIRKDVGDSRFCIIVDEARDEFKREQMTIILRFVDVDGFIQERFFDLVHVKDTSALTLKNEISAVLSRHCLDIQNIRGQGYDGASNMRGEWNGLQALFLKDCPYAYYVHFAASREVVSVHEFFSNLNFIINVVGASCKRHDELQAAQATHIAHMIAIDELESGKGANQIGTTKRAGDSRWGSHFYSICSLLRMFEATYSVLETIIKEGSTYSQRGDANAAYKMITSFQFIFILHLMKEIMGITDVLCQVLQQKSQDILNAMNMVSTTKGLIQKLRNEGWENLLENVVSFSKKFDIDIPELSSRYIQGRGRHQRDHITIEHHYHFEIFNAVIDFQMQELDNRFALDPKDGYKSFNIDDICCLAEEYYPLDFSENEKINLSNPKFQDLRSIANLCRKLVETEKSKIYYLIDRLIRLILTLPVSTATSERAFSAMKIVKTRLRNKIEDEFLANNLVVYIEREIAKKFDLDSILDDFVCLKERKLQF
;
A
#
# COMPACT_ATOMS: atom_id res chain seq x y z
N MET A 1 -44.18 22.08 -23.08
CA MET A 1 -44.81 23.31 -23.64
C MET A 1 -46.29 23.21 -23.40
N GLY A 2 -46.96 24.28 -22.99
CA GLY A 2 -48.41 24.32 -22.73
C GLY A 2 -49.05 25.55 -23.40
N PRO A 3 -50.39 25.66 -23.40
CA PRO A 3 -51.09 26.71 -24.12
C PRO A 3 -50.77 28.12 -23.58
N TYR A 4 -50.58 29.08 -24.49
CA TYR A 4 -50.37 30.49 -24.17
C TYR A 4 -51.69 31.19 -23.76
N GLN A 5 -51.88 31.35 -22.45
CA GLN A 5 -53.13 31.83 -21.83
C GLN A 5 -52.94 33.18 -21.11
N ILE A 6 -52.76 34.24 -21.89
CA ILE A 6 -52.62 35.60 -21.37
C ILE A 6 -53.95 36.18 -20.89
N ARG A 7 -54.03 36.61 -19.62
CA ARG A 7 -55.21 37.29 -19.05
C ARG A 7 -55.09 38.79 -19.19
N LEU A 8 -55.84 39.37 -20.12
CA LEU A 8 -55.92 40.83 -20.30
C LEU A 8 -56.99 41.44 -19.38
N SER A 9 -56.75 42.67 -18.91
CA SER A 9 -57.73 43.45 -18.12
C SER A 9 -59.01 43.74 -18.92
N LYS A 10 -58.89 43.92 -20.24
CA LYS A 10 -60.00 43.96 -21.21
C LYS A 10 -59.55 43.34 -22.54
N TYR A 11 -60.34 42.42 -23.09
CA TYR A 11 -60.15 41.92 -24.45
C TYR A 11 -60.86 42.84 -25.46
N PRO A 12 -60.33 43.00 -26.68
CA PRO A 12 -60.95 43.81 -27.73
C PRO A 12 -62.36 43.32 -28.09
N PHE A 13 -63.20 44.23 -28.56
CA PHE A 13 -64.49 43.90 -29.13
C PHE A 13 -64.33 43.60 -30.62
N SER A 14 -64.98 42.54 -31.09
CA SER A 14 -65.09 42.15 -32.49
C SER A 14 -66.56 41.89 -32.87
N GLY A 15 -66.95 42.24 -34.09
CA GLY A 15 -68.32 42.07 -34.61
C GLY A 15 -69.01 43.37 -35.00
N SER A 16 -70.29 43.30 -35.37
CA SER A 16 -71.09 44.49 -35.72
C SER A 16 -71.47 45.28 -34.47
N GLU A 17 -71.64 46.60 -34.61
CA GLU A 17 -72.01 47.51 -33.50
C GLU A 17 -73.30 47.08 -32.78
N LYS A 18 -74.18 46.33 -33.47
CA LYS A 18 -75.43 45.81 -32.89
C LYS A 18 -75.22 44.60 -31.96
N HIS A 19 -74.13 43.85 -32.11
CA HIS A 19 -73.81 42.67 -31.30
C HIS A 19 -72.29 42.52 -31.09
N PRO A 20 -71.66 43.38 -30.27
CA PRO A 20 -70.23 43.29 -30.00
C PRO A 20 -69.92 42.03 -29.20
N ARG A 21 -68.97 41.22 -29.71
CA ARG A 21 -68.45 40.02 -29.03
C ARG A 21 -67.04 40.29 -28.55
N ARG A 22 -66.60 39.60 -27.50
CA ARG A 22 -65.21 39.65 -27.03
C ARG A 22 -64.81 38.30 -26.47
N PHE A 23 -63.52 38.01 -26.51
CA PHE A 23 -62.97 36.85 -25.81
C PHE A 23 -63.19 36.99 -24.30
N GLN A 24 -63.49 35.89 -23.61
CA GLN A 24 -63.71 35.86 -22.17
C GLN A 24 -62.61 35.05 -21.49
N ALA A 25 -61.92 35.64 -20.51
CA ALA A 25 -60.88 34.94 -19.76
C ALA A 25 -61.38 33.69 -19.03
N SER A 26 -62.68 33.61 -18.71
CA SER A 26 -63.30 32.42 -18.11
C SER A 26 -63.21 31.19 -19.02
N TRP A 27 -63.05 31.35 -20.33
CA TRP A 27 -62.87 30.23 -21.26
C TRP A 27 -61.54 29.51 -21.06
N PHE A 28 -60.51 30.15 -20.49
CA PHE A 28 -59.30 29.44 -20.08
C PHE A 28 -59.55 28.47 -18.93
N VAL A 29 -60.54 28.74 -18.08
CA VAL A 29 -60.91 27.79 -17.02
C VAL A 29 -61.66 26.60 -17.61
N GLN A 30 -62.55 26.86 -18.58
CA GLN A 30 -63.35 25.83 -19.21
C GLN A 30 -62.57 24.97 -20.22
N PHE A 31 -61.57 25.54 -20.90
CA PHE A 31 -60.80 24.91 -21.98
C PHE A 31 -59.29 25.03 -21.74
N GLY A 32 -58.88 24.90 -20.47
CA GLY A 32 -57.52 25.20 -20.02
C GLY A 32 -56.42 24.33 -20.64
N SER A 33 -56.75 23.13 -21.11
CA SER A 33 -55.78 22.19 -21.66
C SER A 33 -55.33 22.51 -23.10
N TRP A 34 -56.08 23.33 -23.85
CA TRP A 34 -55.79 23.51 -25.29
C TRP A 34 -56.10 24.91 -25.85
N LEU A 35 -56.89 25.75 -25.16
CA LEU A 35 -57.27 27.07 -25.68
C LEU A 35 -56.14 28.08 -25.48
N GLU A 36 -55.76 28.75 -26.57
CA GLU A 36 -54.80 29.84 -26.60
C GLU A 36 -55.43 31.11 -27.15
N TYR A 37 -54.86 32.26 -26.79
CA TYR A 37 -55.28 33.55 -27.31
C TYR A 37 -54.07 34.37 -27.76
N SER A 38 -54.15 34.94 -28.96
CA SER A 38 -53.11 35.81 -29.53
C SER A 38 -53.53 37.28 -29.43
N PRO A 39 -52.90 38.10 -28.56
CA PRO A 39 -53.21 39.53 -28.46
C PRO A 39 -52.97 40.31 -29.75
N SER A 40 -51.96 39.92 -30.53
CA SER A 40 -51.60 40.62 -31.78
C SER A 40 -52.60 40.37 -32.91
N LYS A 41 -53.35 39.26 -32.85
CA LYS A 41 -54.34 38.89 -33.88
C LYS A 41 -55.79 38.96 -33.41
N ASP A 42 -56.03 39.29 -32.13
CA ASP A 42 -57.36 39.27 -31.50
C ASP A 42 -58.13 37.98 -31.82
N ALA A 43 -57.46 36.82 -31.67
CA ALA A 43 -58.00 35.53 -32.09
C ALA A 43 -57.64 34.41 -31.12
N ALA A 44 -58.60 33.50 -30.92
CA ALA A 44 -58.42 32.28 -30.15
C ALA A 44 -57.99 31.11 -31.05
N TYR A 45 -57.06 30.30 -30.57
CA TYR A 45 -56.52 29.14 -31.26
C TYR A 45 -56.66 27.89 -30.39
N CYS A 46 -56.77 26.74 -31.03
CA CYS A 46 -56.65 25.44 -30.38
C CYS A 46 -55.20 24.98 -30.57
N LEU A 47 -54.43 24.87 -29.50
CA LEU A 47 -53.00 24.51 -29.53
C LEU A 47 -52.73 23.20 -30.31
N PRO A 48 -53.44 22.08 -30.06
CA PRO A 48 -53.29 20.87 -30.87
C PRO A 48 -53.51 21.12 -32.36
N CYS A 49 -54.56 21.85 -32.74
CA CYS A 49 -54.81 22.16 -34.14
C CYS A 49 -53.73 23.06 -34.73
N TYR A 50 -53.29 24.09 -34.00
CA TYR A 50 -52.25 25.01 -34.44
C TYR A 50 -50.93 24.28 -34.74
N LEU A 51 -50.56 23.30 -33.90
CA LEU A 51 -49.34 22.52 -34.06
C LEU A 51 -49.43 21.44 -35.14
N PHE A 52 -50.58 20.78 -35.30
CA PHE A 52 -50.69 19.53 -36.07
C PHE A 52 -51.62 19.56 -37.29
N THR A 53 -52.36 20.65 -37.54
CA THR A 53 -53.17 20.73 -38.78
C THR A 53 -52.36 21.32 -39.94
N MET A 54 -52.19 20.52 -40.99
CA MET A 54 -51.69 20.97 -42.29
C MET A 54 -52.71 21.93 -42.91
N LYS A 55 -52.25 23.09 -43.38
CA LYS A 55 -53.06 24.17 -43.97
C LYS A 55 -54.08 23.65 -44.99
N THR A 56 -55.32 23.42 -44.56
CA THR A 56 -56.49 23.44 -45.44
C THR A 56 -57.32 24.65 -45.09
N SER A 57 -57.49 25.51 -46.08
CA SER A 57 -58.16 26.81 -46.07
C SER A 57 -59.68 26.75 -45.82
N GLN A 58 -60.13 26.01 -44.81
CA GLN A 58 -61.53 25.97 -44.39
C GLN A 58 -61.66 26.38 -42.93
N ARG A 59 -62.32 27.52 -42.70
CA ARG A 59 -62.86 27.91 -41.40
C ARG A 59 -63.97 26.92 -41.04
N SER A 60 -63.64 25.84 -40.33
CA SER A 60 -64.64 24.97 -39.73
C SER A 60 -65.33 25.70 -38.57
N ARG A 61 -66.67 25.62 -38.54
CA ARG A 61 -67.49 26.06 -37.40
C ARG A 61 -67.15 25.23 -36.18
N TRP A 62 -67.17 25.86 -35.01
CA TRP A 62 -66.73 25.30 -33.72
C TRP A 62 -67.65 24.20 -33.16
N ASP A 63 -68.72 23.84 -33.86
CA ASP A 63 -69.76 22.89 -33.39
C ASP A 63 -69.63 21.46 -33.94
N ASP A 64 -68.71 21.18 -34.86
CA ASP A 64 -68.51 19.82 -35.37
C ASP A 64 -67.23 19.18 -34.84
N HIS A 65 -67.39 18.01 -34.21
CA HIS A 65 -66.33 17.03 -33.94
C HIS A 65 -65.70 16.56 -35.26
N CYS A 66 -64.87 17.40 -35.87
CA CYS A 66 -64.15 17.08 -37.09
C CYS A 66 -63.03 16.06 -36.80
N SER A 67 -62.90 15.03 -37.65
CA SER A 67 -61.84 14.02 -37.58
C SER A 67 -60.44 14.65 -37.53
N CYS A 68 -60.24 15.80 -38.17
CA CYS A 68 -58.98 16.55 -38.15
C CYS A 68 -58.64 17.10 -36.76
N HIS A 69 -59.62 17.58 -35.98
CA HIS A 69 -59.38 18.04 -34.61
C HIS A 69 -58.98 16.87 -33.71
N ASN A 70 -59.74 15.77 -33.76
CA ASN A 70 -59.44 14.57 -32.96
C ASN A 70 -58.07 13.98 -33.32
N ASN A 71 -57.70 13.99 -34.60
CA ASN A 71 -56.36 13.56 -35.03
C ASN A 71 -55.27 14.50 -34.50
N ALA A 72 -55.49 15.81 -34.51
CA ALA A 72 -54.54 16.79 -33.99
C ALA A 72 -54.39 16.70 -32.46
N VAL A 73 -55.48 16.49 -31.73
CA VAL A 73 -55.48 16.23 -30.28
C VAL A 73 -54.71 14.95 -29.98
N LYS A 74 -54.99 13.85 -30.69
CA LYS A 74 -54.27 12.58 -30.54
C LYS A 74 -52.77 12.73 -30.83
N SER A 75 -52.40 13.45 -31.89
CA SER A 75 -50.99 13.71 -32.24
C SER A 75 -50.27 14.54 -31.17
N CYS A 76 -50.98 15.49 -30.56
CA CYS A 76 -50.47 16.27 -29.44
C CYS A 76 -50.30 15.42 -28.17
N GLU A 77 -51.27 14.55 -27.85
CA GLU A 77 -51.18 13.59 -26.76
C GLU A 77 -50.00 12.61 -26.95
N ASP A 78 -49.81 12.11 -28.17
CA ASP A 78 -48.71 11.19 -28.50
C ASP A 78 -47.35 11.91 -28.42
N LEU A 79 -47.25 13.18 -28.86
CA LEU A 79 -46.04 13.99 -28.67
C LEU A 79 -45.72 14.21 -27.18
N LEU A 80 -46.74 14.43 -26.35
CA LEU A 80 -46.58 14.65 -24.91
C LEU A 80 -46.26 13.34 -24.15
N LYS A 81 -46.60 12.18 -24.70
CA LYS A 81 -46.21 10.86 -24.18
C LYS A 81 -44.75 10.53 -24.53
N GLN A 82 -43.83 11.12 -23.77
CA GLN A 82 -42.39 10.92 -23.96
C GLN A 82 -41.92 9.45 -23.96
N SER A 83 -42.67 8.52 -23.35
CA SER A 83 -42.36 7.09 -23.35
C SER A 83 -42.49 6.42 -24.73
N GLN A 84 -43.22 7.03 -25.67
CA GLN A 84 -43.46 6.51 -27.01
C GLN A 84 -42.59 7.15 -28.09
N HIS A 85 -41.67 8.04 -27.70
CA HIS A 85 -40.74 8.67 -28.64
C HIS A 85 -39.85 7.60 -29.29
N ILE A 86 -39.59 7.74 -30.60
CA ILE A 86 -38.83 6.77 -31.40
C ILE A 86 -37.50 6.44 -30.74
N ASP A 87 -36.79 7.41 -30.18
CA ASP A 87 -35.53 7.17 -29.49
C ASP A 87 -35.68 6.32 -28.22
N LYS A 88 -36.79 6.43 -27.49
CA LYS A 88 -37.05 5.59 -26.31
C LYS A 88 -37.52 4.19 -26.69
N VAL A 89 -38.26 4.05 -27.78
CA VAL A 89 -38.76 2.76 -28.29
C VAL A 89 -37.64 1.97 -29.00
N MET A 90 -36.79 2.63 -29.79
CA MET A 90 -35.64 2.02 -30.46
C MET A 90 -34.53 1.62 -29.48
N ASN A 91 -34.42 2.31 -28.33
CA ASN A 91 -33.50 1.97 -27.25
C ASN A 91 -34.14 1.16 -26.11
N ALA A 92 -35.41 0.76 -26.23
CA ALA A 92 -36.08 -0.08 -25.23
C ALA A 92 -35.51 -1.50 -25.31
N GLN A 93 -34.55 -1.81 -24.45
CA GLN A 93 -34.01 -3.17 -24.32
C GLN A 93 -34.97 -4.02 -23.49
N SER A 94 -35.16 -5.27 -23.90
CA SER A 94 -35.92 -6.22 -23.07
C SER A 94 -35.21 -6.45 -21.73
N SER A 95 -35.98 -6.76 -20.68
CA SER A 95 -35.42 -7.08 -19.37
C SER A 95 -34.42 -8.26 -19.43
N GLU A 96 -34.62 -9.19 -20.35
CA GLU A 96 -33.69 -10.30 -20.60
C GLU A 96 -32.36 -9.83 -21.20
N GLN A 97 -32.40 -8.89 -22.16
CA GLN A 97 -31.18 -8.31 -22.73
C GLN A 97 -30.39 -7.53 -21.68
N ILE A 98 -31.07 -6.80 -20.80
CA ILE A 98 -30.45 -6.09 -19.67
C ILE A 98 -29.75 -7.10 -18.74
N LEU A 99 -30.44 -8.18 -18.36
CA LEU A 99 -29.86 -9.22 -17.51
C LEU A 99 -28.63 -9.89 -18.15
N ASN A 100 -28.70 -10.15 -19.45
CA ASN A 100 -27.59 -10.73 -20.22
C ASN A 100 -26.39 -9.76 -20.31
N ASN A 101 -26.64 -8.46 -20.47
CA ASN A 101 -25.58 -7.44 -20.45
C ASN A 101 -24.92 -7.36 -19.07
N ARG A 102 -25.72 -7.39 -17.99
CA ARG A 102 -25.20 -7.45 -16.62
C ARG A 102 -24.32 -8.68 -16.42
N LEU A 103 -24.81 -9.87 -16.79
CA LEU A 103 -24.07 -11.13 -16.62
C LEU A 103 -22.73 -11.11 -17.37
N ARG A 104 -22.70 -10.56 -18.58
CA ARG A 104 -21.46 -10.42 -19.35
C ARG A 104 -20.43 -9.56 -18.62
N VAL A 105 -20.84 -8.38 -18.15
CA VAL A 105 -19.93 -7.46 -17.44
C VAL A 105 -19.52 -8.02 -16.08
N LYS A 106 -20.43 -8.64 -15.33
CA LYS A 106 -20.11 -9.33 -14.07
C LYS A 106 -19.03 -10.38 -14.26
N THR A 107 -19.13 -11.18 -15.33
CA THR A 107 -18.10 -12.18 -15.67
C THR A 107 -16.75 -11.51 -15.92
N SER A 108 -16.70 -10.41 -16.68
CA SER A 108 -15.47 -9.63 -16.87
C SER A 108 -14.93 -9.05 -15.56
N ILE A 109 -15.80 -8.56 -14.67
CA ILE A 109 -15.41 -8.03 -13.35
C ILE A 109 -14.77 -9.12 -12.50
N ASP A 110 -15.34 -10.32 -12.45
CA ASP A 110 -14.77 -11.43 -11.69
C ASP A 110 -13.39 -11.84 -12.20
N VAL A 111 -13.19 -11.88 -13.52
CA VAL A 111 -11.88 -12.17 -14.09
C VAL A 111 -10.87 -11.09 -13.74
N VAL A 112 -11.20 -9.80 -13.88
CA VAL A 112 -10.32 -8.69 -13.49
C VAL A 112 -9.97 -8.80 -12.00
N ARG A 113 -10.96 -9.02 -11.14
CA ARG A 113 -10.79 -9.15 -9.69
C ARG A 113 -9.84 -10.30 -9.36
N TRP A 114 -10.05 -11.47 -9.96
CA TRP A 114 -9.21 -12.64 -9.72
C TRP A 114 -7.76 -12.38 -10.14
N LEU A 115 -7.55 -11.85 -11.35
CA LEU A 115 -6.21 -11.54 -11.86
C LEU A 115 -5.50 -10.51 -10.98
N ALA A 116 -6.20 -9.47 -10.53
CA ALA A 116 -5.67 -8.45 -9.65
C ALA A 116 -5.29 -9.04 -8.27
N PHE A 117 -6.11 -9.93 -7.71
CA PHE A 117 -5.81 -10.59 -6.42
C PHE A 117 -4.60 -11.53 -6.48
N GLN A 118 -4.38 -12.16 -7.62
CA GLN A 118 -3.23 -13.05 -7.83
C GLN A 118 -1.98 -12.29 -8.34
N GLY A 119 -2.10 -11.00 -8.66
CA GLY A 119 -1.02 -10.21 -9.23
C GLY A 119 -0.64 -10.66 -10.65
N CYS A 120 -1.53 -11.38 -11.35
CA CYS A 120 -1.28 -11.93 -12.67
C CYS A 120 -1.31 -10.86 -13.78
N ALA A 121 -0.65 -11.16 -14.91
CA ALA A 121 -0.82 -10.35 -16.11
C ALA A 121 -2.23 -10.52 -16.67
N PHE A 122 -2.80 -9.47 -17.25
CA PHE A 122 -4.15 -9.55 -17.83
C PHE A 122 -4.08 -9.95 -19.30
N ARG A 123 -3.11 -9.37 -20.02
CA ARG A 123 -3.01 -9.39 -21.47
C ARG A 123 -2.04 -10.45 -21.96
N GLY A 124 -2.31 -10.97 -23.15
CA GLY A 124 -1.39 -11.83 -23.90
C GLY A 124 -0.42 -11.01 -24.75
N HIS A 125 0.65 -11.65 -25.24
CA HIS A 125 1.48 -11.06 -26.29
C HIS A 125 0.72 -10.97 -27.63
N ASP A 126 -0.10 -11.99 -27.90
CA ASP A 126 -0.96 -12.08 -29.07
C ASP A 126 -2.35 -12.55 -28.63
N GLU A 127 -3.35 -11.68 -28.79
CA GLU A 127 -4.75 -11.94 -28.40
C GLU A 127 -5.65 -12.32 -29.60
N THR A 128 -5.04 -12.57 -30.78
CA THR A 128 -5.75 -13.02 -31.98
C THR A 128 -6.37 -14.41 -31.80
N LEU A 129 -7.32 -14.77 -32.66
CA LEU A 129 -8.02 -16.07 -32.57
C LEU A 129 -7.11 -17.26 -32.84
N ASP A 130 -6.06 -17.07 -33.65
CA ASP A 130 -5.11 -18.10 -34.04
C ASP A 130 -4.01 -18.32 -32.99
N SER A 131 -3.93 -17.44 -31.99
CA SER A 131 -2.98 -17.56 -30.90
C SER A 131 -3.31 -18.77 -30.01
N LYS A 132 -2.28 -19.54 -29.64
CA LYS A 132 -2.40 -20.66 -28.69
C LYS A 132 -2.72 -20.19 -27.27
N ASN A 133 -2.40 -18.94 -26.93
CA ASN A 133 -2.67 -18.34 -25.63
C ASN A 133 -2.95 -16.85 -25.82
N ARG A 134 -4.23 -16.47 -25.65
CA ARG A 134 -4.71 -15.10 -25.86
C ARG A 134 -4.55 -14.20 -24.65
N GLY A 135 -3.80 -14.64 -23.64
CA GLY A 135 -3.62 -13.93 -22.38
C GLY A 135 -4.62 -14.36 -21.31
N ASN A 136 -4.22 -14.17 -20.05
CA ASN A 136 -4.94 -14.74 -18.91
C ASN A 136 -6.40 -14.25 -18.80
N PHE A 137 -6.69 -13.00 -19.18
CA PHE A 137 -8.06 -12.48 -19.13
C PHE A 137 -8.99 -13.22 -20.10
N LEU A 138 -8.58 -13.37 -21.35
CA LEU A 138 -9.40 -14.05 -22.37
C LEU A 138 -9.47 -15.56 -22.12
N GLU A 139 -8.37 -16.19 -21.71
CA GLU A 139 -8.38 -17.62 -21.37
C GLU A 139 -9.23 -17.91 -20.12
N MET A 140 -9.22 -17.03 -19.12
CA MET A 140 -10.10 -17.19 -17.95
C MET A 140 -11.57 -17.00 -18.32
N LEU A 141 -11.91 -16.04 -19.19
CA LEU A 141 -13.27 -15.90 -19.72
C LEU A 141 -13.72 -17.15 -20.48
N LYS A 142 -12.82 -17.73 -21.29
CA LYS A 142 -13.07 -18.97 -22.03
C LYS A 142 -13.31 -20.15 -21.09
N LEU A 143 -12.53 -20.23 -20.01
CA LEU A 143 -12.73 -21.23 -18.96
C LEU A 143 -14.09 -21.05 -18.27
N LEU A 144 -14.45 -19.84 -17.83
CA LEU A 144 -15.75 -19.59 -17.20
C LEU A 144 -16.92 -19.89 -18.15
N ALA A 145 -16.76 -19.58 -19.44
CA ALA A 145 -17.72 -19.92 -20.48
C ALA A 145 -17.92 -21.44 -20.64
N SER A 146 -16.88 -22.26 -20.46
CA SER A 146 -16.99 -23.72 -20.59
C SER A 146 -17.71 -24.39 -19.42
N TYR A 147 -17.74 -23.75 -18.25
CA TYR A 147 -18.46 -24.26 -17.07
C TYR A 147 -19.89 -23.75 -16.95
N ASN A 148 -20.26 -22.71 -17.69
CA ASN A 148 -21.58 -22.09 -17.58
C ASN A 148 -22.14 -21.74 -18.96
N ASP A 149 -23.10 -22.54 -19.42
CA ASP A 149 -23.74 -22.38 -20.73
C ASP A 149 -24.35 -20.99 -20.95
N LYS A 150 -24.88 -20.34 -19.90
CA LYS A 150 -25.42 -18.99 -20.03
C LYS A 150 -24.32 -17.98 -20.29
N VAL A 151 -23.21 -18.08 -19.56
CA VAL A 151 -22.02 -17.22 -19.78
C VAL A 151 -21.43 -17.51 -21.16
N GLY A 152 -21.28 -18.78 -21.53
CA GLY A 152 -20.73 -19.19 -22.83
C GLY A 152 -21.50 -18.64 -24.02
N LYS A 153 -22.84 -18.58 -23.94
CA LYS A 153 -23.69 -17.95 -24.98
C LYS A 153 -23.55 -16.43 -25.06
N LEU A 154 -22.96 -15.78 -24.06
CA LEU A 154 -22.96 -14.32 -23.93
C LEU A 154 -21.59 -13.66 -24.04
N VAL A 155 -20.48 -14.36 -23.86
CA VAL A 155 -19.12 -13.78 -23.85
C VAL A 155 -18.33 -14.07 -25.13
N LEU A 156 -17.16 -13.44 -25.27
CA LEU A 156 -16.18 -13.66 -26.33
C LEU A 156 -16.75 -13.52 -27.76
N GLU A 157 -16.69 -14.58 -28.58
CA GLU A 157 -17.15 -14.59 -29.97
C GLU A 157 -18.68 -14.54 -30.07
N ASN A 158 -19.40 -14.99 -29.04
CA ASN A 158 -20.86 -14.98 -29.00
C ASN A 158 -21.44 -13.61 -28.59
N ALA A 159 -20.62 -12.69 -28.11
CA ALA A 159 -21.03 -11.34 -27.76
C ALA A 159 -21.12 -10.42 -29.01
N PRO A 160 -22.14 -9.54 -29.11
CA PRO A 160 -22.21 -8.54 -30.18
C PRO A 160 -20.94 -7.67 -30.21
N LYS A 161 -20.43 -7.35 -31.40
CA LYS A 161 -19.15 -6.65 -31.61
C LYS A 161 -19.00 -5.37 -30.76
N SER A 162 -20.09 -4.62 -30.56
CA SER A 162 -20.12 -3.37 -29.78
C SER A 162 -20.17 -3.56 -28.25
N SER A 163 -20.19 -4.80 -27.76
CA SER A 163 -20.55 -5.12 -26.36
C SER A 163 -19.79 -6.30 -25.78
N LYS A 164 -18.58 -6.57 -26.28
CA LYS A 164 -17.75 -7.69 -25.80
C LYS A 164 -17.21 -7.47 -24.39
N TYR A 165 -16.97 -6.21 -23.99
CA TYR A 165 -16.38 -5.83 -22.69
C TYR A 165 -15.08 -6.58 -22.35
N THR A 166 -14.34 -7.00 -23.37
CA THR A 166 -13.07 -7.72 -23.24
C THR A 166 -11.85 -6.86 -23.53
N SER A 167 -12.05 -5.62 -24.00
CA SER A 167 -10.95 -4.79 -24.50
C SER A 167 -10.00 -4.37 -23.37
N PRO A 168 -8.74 -4.09 -23.70
CA PRO A 168 -7.75 -3.64 -22.73
C PRO A 168 -8.15 -2.38 -21.96
N GLN A 169 -8.95 -1.50 -22.58
CA GLN A 169 -9.48 -0.28 -21.96
C GLN A 169 -10.57 -0.60 -20.94
N ILE A 170 -11.48 -1.55 -21.24
CA ILE A 170 -12.53 -1.96 -20.31
C ILE A 170 -11.93 -2.65 -19.09
N GLN A 171 -10.91 -3.48 -19.28
CA GLN A 171 -10.16 -4.09 -18.17
C GLN A 171 -9.57 -3.03 -17.22
N LYS A 172 -9.01 -1.94 -17.78
CA LYS A 172 -8.50 -0.79 -17.00
C LYS A 172 -9.62 -0.09 -16.24
N GLU A 173 -10.72 0.23 -16.90
CA GLU A 173 -11.88 0.90 -16.29
C GLU A 173 -12.47 0.08 -15.12
N ILE A 174 -12.62 -1.24 -15.29
CA ILE A 174 -13.10 -2.12 -14.21
C ILE A 174 -12.13 -2.10 -13.01
N LEU A 175 -10.82 -2.20 -13.28
CA LEU A 175 -9.82 -2.19 -12.21
C LEU A 175 -9.78 -0.84 -11.49
N GLU A 176 -9.93 0.26 -12.22
CA GLU A 176 -10.02 1.62 -11.67
C GLU A 176 -11.21 1.75 -10.72
N VAL A 177 -12.39 1.23 -11.09
CA VAL A 177 -13.57 1.19 -10.19
C VAL A 177 -13.25 0.43 -8.91
N LEU A 178 -12.66 -0.76 -9.02
CA LEU A 178 -12.28 -1.57 -7.86
C LEU A 178 -11.31 -0.82 -6.95
N ALA A 179 -10.25 -0.25 -7.51
CA ALA A 179 -9.25 0.52 -6.76
C ALA A 179 -9.88 1.75 -6.10
N LYS A 180 -10.74 2.49 -6.81
CA LYS A 180 -11.47 3.64 -6.27
C LYS A 180 -12.38 3.24 -5.11
N LYS A 181 -13.12 2.13 -5.21
CA LYS A 181 -13.95 1.63 -4.10
C LYS A 181 -13.11 1.26 -2.88
N VAL A 182 -11.95 0.64 -3.07
CA VAL A 182 -10.99 0.35 -1.99
C VAL A 182 -10.49 1.64 -1.33
N ARG A 183 -9.99 2.61 -2.12
CA ARG A 183 -9.50 3.90 -1.58
C ARG A 183 -10.61 4.67 -0.85
N ASN A 184 -11.83 4.67 -1.38
CA ASN A 184 -12.98 5.31 -0.74
C ASN A 184 -13.34 4.62 0.59
N LYS A 185 -13.24 3.29 0.66
CA LYS A 185 -13.44 2.56 1.92
C LYS A 185 -12.36 2.92 2.95
N ILE A 186 -11.08 2.95 2.55
CA ILE A 186 -9.98 3.39 3.43
C ILE A 186 -10.22 4.83 3.89
N ARG A 187 -10.57 5.76 2.98
CA ARG A 187 -10.90 7.15 3.32
C ARG A 187 -12.06 7.25 4.32
N LYS A 188 -13.09 6.42 4.15
CA LYS A 188 -14.22 6.35 5.09
C LYS A 188 -13.80 5.80 6.46
N ASP A 189 -12.91 4.82 6.48
CA ASP A 189 -12.38 4.23 7.72
C ASP A 189 -11.49 5.22 8.48
N VAL A 190 -10.74 6.06 7.77
CA VAL A 190 -10.02 7.20 8.36
C VAL A 190 -10.99 8.26 8.87
N GLY A 191 -12.08 8.55 8.14
CA GLY A 191 -13.05 9.58 8.54
C GLY A 191 -12.40 10.94 8.80
N ASP A 192 -12.72 11.55 9.93
CA ASP A 192 -12.09 12.80 10.41
C ASP A 192 -11.03 12.52 11.49
N SER A 193 -10.65 11.25 11.65
CA SER A 193 -9.59 10.86 12.59
C SER A 193 -8.25 11.45 12.18
N ARG A 194 -7.38 11.64 13.18
CA ARG A 194 -5.99 11.95 12.92
C ARG A 194 -5.28 10.71 12.41
N PHE A 195 -4.34 10.89 11.48
CA PHE A 195 -3.61 9.79 10.85
C PHE A 195 -2.12 10.10 10.72
N CYS A 196 -1.33 9.08 10.42
CA CYS A 196 0.07 9.17 10.10
C CYS A 196 0.30 8.76 8.64
N ILE A 197 1.27 9.39 7.99
CA ILE A 197 1.78 8.97 6.69
C ILE A 197 3.08 8.19 6.84
N ILE A 198 3.15 7.04 6.19
CA ILE A 198 4.38 6.25 6.02
C ILE A 198 4.71 6.28 4.53
N VAL A 199 5.87 6.83 4.20
CA VAL A 199 6.31 7.05 2.82
C VAL A 199 7.71 6.50 2.63
N ASP A 200 7.90 5.86 1.49
CA ASP A 200 9.17 5.26 1.12
C ASP A 200 9.31 5.30 -0.40
N GLU A 201 10.56 5.36 -0.84
CA GLU A 201 10.95 5.51 -2.24
C GLU A 201 11.77 4.31 -2.66
N ALA A 202 11.42 3.72 -3.81
CA ALA A 202 12.23 2.68 -4.39
C ALA A 202 12.22 2.75 -5.92
N ARG A 203 13.33 2.29 -6.49
CA ARG A 203 13.44 2.08 -7.93
C ARG A 203 12.71 0.82 -8.34
N ASP A 204 11.89 0.92 -9.38
CA ASP A 204 11.35 -0.25 -10.05
C ASP A 204 12.39 -0.95 -10.94
N GLU A 205 12.02 -2.09 -11.56
CA GLU A 205 12.89 -2.85 -12.48
C GLU A 205 13.42 -2.01 -13.67
N PHE A 206 12.81 -0.85 -13.95
CA PHE A 206 13.18 0.08 -15.01
C PHE A 206 13.90 1.32 -14.49
N LYS A 207 14.34 1.30 -13.23
CA LYS A 207 15.05 2.40 -12.57
C LYS A 207 14.22 3.69 -12.49
N ARG A 208 12.90 3.59 -12.58
CA ARG A 208 12.01 4.72 -12.30
C ARG A 208 11.77 4.77 -10.80
N GLU A 209 11.87 5.96 -10.24
CA GLU A 209 11.56 6.21 -8.83
C GLU A 209 10.04 6.09 -8.62
N GLN A 210 9.65 5.35 -7.59
CA GLN A 210 8.26 5.11 -7.21
C GLN A 210 8.12 5.36 -5.71
N MET A 211 7.15 6.19 -5.37
CA MET A 211 6.81 6.58 -4.00
C MET A 211 5.58 5.81 -3.53
N THR A 212 5.70 5.13 -2.40
CA THR A 212 4.54 4.48 -1.75
C THR A 212 3.94 5.39 -0.70
N ILE A 213 2.61 5.46 -0.64
CA ILE A 213 1.90 6.20 0.40
C ILE A 213 1.06 5.21 1.20
N ILE A 214 1.34 5.13 2.50
CA ILE A 214 0.60 4.30 3.45
C ILE A 214 0.02 5.20 4.54
N LEU A 215 -1.22 4.91 4.92
CA LEU A 215 -1.91 5.60 6.00
C LEU A 215 -1.95 4.68 7.22
N ARG A 216 -1.51 5.21 8.37
CA ARG A 216 -1.65 4.58 9.68
C ARG A 216 -2.64 5.37 10.53
N PHE A 217 -3.64 4.71 11.09
CA PHE A 217 -4.70 5.36 11.90
C PHE A 217 -5.34 4.35 12.84
N VAL A 218 -6.14 4.82 13.80
CA VAL A 218 -6.94 3.95 14.68
C VAL A 218 -8.39 3.97 14.21
N ASP A 219 -8.93 2.80 13.87
CA ASP A 219 -10.32 2.68 13.41
C ASP A 219 -11.36 2.90 14.53
N VAL A 220 -12.63 2.93 14.17
CA VAL A 220 -13.74 3.13 15.11
C VAL A 220 -13.76 2.09 16.24
N ASP A 221 -13.30 0.87 15.97
CA ASP A 221 -13.26 -0.25 16.92
C ASP A 221 -12.02 -0.21 17.83
N GLY A 222 -11.12 0.77 17.65
CA GLY A 222 -9.93 0.96 18.46
C GLY A 222 -8.71 0.14 18.01
N PHE A 223 -8.73 -0.40 16.78
CA PHE A 223 -7.60 -1.13 16.21
C PHE A 223 -6.69 -0.23 15.39
N ILE A 224 -5.38 -0.43 15.53
CA ILE A 224 -4.38 0.18 14.64
C ILE A 224 -4.52 -0.45 13.25
N GLN A 225 -4.71 0.40 12.26
CA GLN A 225 -4.78 0.04 10.85
C GLN A 225 -3.62 0.68 10.09
N GLU A 226 -2.92 -0.12 9.29
CA GLU A 226 -1.96 0.35 8.30
C GLU A 226 -2.42 -0.07 6.90
N ARG A 227 -2.82 0.90 6.09
CA ARG A 227 -3.44 0.70 4.78
C ARG A 227 -2.58 1.29 3.67
N PHE A 228 -2.28 0.46 2.67
CA PHE A 228 -1.65 0.92 1.45
C PHE A 228 -2.65 1.79 0.66
N PHE A 229 -2.28 3.02 0.36
CA PHE A 229 -3.18 4.00 -0.21
C PHE A 229 -2.90 4.27 -1.69
N ASP A 230 -1.65 4.52 -2.05
CA ASP A 230 -1.27 4.76 -3.44
C ASP A 230 0.20 4.46 -3.76
N LEU A 231 0.47 4.30 -5.06
CA LEU A 231 1.82 4.30 -5.64
C LEU A 231 1.91 5.45 -6.65
N VAL A 232 2.86 6.36 -6.43
CA VAL A 232 3.06 7.52 -7.29
C VAL A 232 4.42 7.44 -7.96
N HIS A 233 4.45 7.57 -9.28
CA HIS A 233 5.72 7.75 -9.98
C HIS A 233 6.19 9.19 -9.81
N VAL A 234 7.40 9.37 -9.28
CA VAL A 234 8.03 10.68 -9.09
C VAL A 234 9.19 10.88 -10.07
N LYS A 235 9.38 12.11 -10.53
CA LYS A 235 10.44 12.46 -11.50
C LYS A 235 11.83 12.50 -10.86
N ASP A 236 11.88 12.94 -9.60
CA ASP A 236 13.07 13.03 -8.78
C ASP A 236 12.70 12.81 -7.31
N THR A 237 13.71 12.54 -6.49
CA THR A 237 13.56 12.28 -5.06
C THR A 237 13.75 13.55 -4.21
N SER A 238 13.58 14.75 -4.80
CA SER A 238 13.71 15.99 -4.03
C SER A 238 12.53 16.15 -3.07
N ALA A 239 12.80 16.58 -1.84
CA ALA A 239 11.79 16.72 -0.79
C ALA A 239 10.56 17.53 -1.22
N LEU A 240 10.76 18.57 -2.05
CA LEU A 240 9.67 19.41 -2.54
C LEU A 240 8.77 18.67 -3.55
N THR A 241 9.36 17.93 -4.50
CA THR A 241 8.60 17.09 -5.43
C THR A 241 7.76 16.07 -4.66
N LEU A 242 8.36 15.39 -3.68
CA LEU A 242 7.67 14.39 -2.86
C LEU A 242 6.50 15.01 -2.09
N LYS A 243 6.73 16.15 -1.43
CA LYS A 243 5.66 16.88 -0.72
C LYS A 243 4.50 17.22 -1.64
N ASN A 244 4.78 17.79 -2.82
CA ASN A 244 3.73 18.23 -3.75
C ASN A 244 2.88 17.06 -4.22
N GLU A 245 3.50 15.93 -4.55
CA GLU A 245 2.80 14.72 -4.98
C GLU A 245 1.97 14.11 -3.84
N ILE A 246 2.52 14.02 -2.62
CA ILE A 246 1.77 13.55 -1.44
C ILE A 246 0.56 14.46 -1.17
N SER A 247 0.77 15.78 -1.14
CA SER A 247 -0.29 16.76 -0.93
C SER A 247 -1.37 16.68 -2.01
N ALA A 248 -0.99 16.44 -3.28
CA ALA A 248 -1.93 16.26 -4.37
C ALA A 248 -2.79 14.99 -4.19
N VAL A 249 -2.17 13.87 -3.78
CA VAL A 249 -2.88 12.62 -3.49
C VAL A 249 -3.84 12.78 -2.31
N LEU A 250 -3.38 13.37 -1.20
CA LEU A 250 -4.21 13.61 -0.02
C LEU A 250 -5.39 14.52 -0.36
N SER A 251 -5.15 15.63 -1.06
CA SER A 251 -6.20 16.58 -1.48
C SER A 251 -7.22 15.94 -2.41
N ARG A 252 -6.79 15.14 -3.39
CA ARG A 252 -7.67 14.42 -4.33
C ARG A 252 -8.66 13.50 -3.61
N HIS A 253 -8.26 12.96 -2.47
CA HIS A 253 -9.09 12.05 -1.67
C HIS A 253 -9.67 12.72 -0.41
N CYS A 254 -9.66 14.05 -0.36
CA CYS A 254 -10.21 14.84 0.74
C CYS A 254 -9.62 14.44 2.11
N LEU A 255 -8.32 14.13 2.17
CA LEU A 255 -7.56 13.95 3.40
C LEU A 255 -6.84 15.26 3.71
N ASP A 256 -7.14 15.85 4.86
CA ASP A 256 -6.53 17.12 5.27
C ASP A 256 -5.12 16.87 5.84
N ILE A 257 -4.15 17.65 5.36
CA ILE A 257 -2.77 17.67 5.86
C ILE A 257 -2.74 18.07 7.34
N GLN A 258 -3.69 18.92 7.79
CA GLN A 258 -3.81 19.33 9.19
C GLN A 258 -4.17 18.19 10.15
N ASN A 259 -4.64 17.06 9.62
CA ASN A 259 -4.95 15.86 10.41
C ASN A 259 -3.76 14.91 10.57
N ILE A 260 -2.60 15.22 9.98
CA ILE A 260 -1.41 14.40 10.12
C ILE A 260 -0.85 14.55 11.54
N ARG A 261 -0.54 13.43 12.20
CA ARG A 261 0.08 13.38 13.54
C ARG A 261 1.38 12.59 13.61
N GLY A 262 1.77 11.96 12.51
CA GLY A 262 3.02 11.23 12.41
C GLY A 262 3.53 11.11 10.98
N GLN A 263 4.84 11.02 10.83
CA GLN A 263 5.57 10.86 9.58
C GLN A 263 6.58 9.72 9.75
N GLY A 264 6.49 8.68 8.93
CA GLY A 264 7.45 7.57 8.91
C GLY A 264 8.17 7.50 7.58
N TYR A 265 9.45 7.87 7.54
CA TYR A 265 10.28 7.84 6.32
C TYR A 265 11.61 7.11 6.55
N ASP A 266 12.30 6.81 5.46
CA ASP A 266 13.69 6.36 5.51
C ASP A 266 14.65 7.46 6.01
N GLY A 267 15.91 7.06 6.20
CA GLY A 267 16.98 7.95 6.64
C GLY A 267 17.66 8.77 5.55
N ALA A 268 17.13 8.78 4.33
CA ALA A 268 17.74 9.56 3.26
C ALA A 268 17.69 11.06 3.59
N SER A 269 18.72 11.81 3.21
CA SER A 269 18.81 13.26 3.50
C SER A 269 17.59 14.05 3.01
N ASN A 270 17.01 13.64 1.87
CA ASN A 270 15.84 14.27 1.29
C ASN A 270 14.56 14.00 2.11
N MET A 271 14.51 12.90 2.86
CA MET A 271 13.40 12.59 3.76
C MET A 271 13.63 13.21 5.14
N ARG A 272 14.80 12.93 5.75
CA ARG A 272 15.14 13.29 7.13
C ARG A 272 15.72 14.70 7.32
N GLY A 273 16.00 15.45 6.26
CA GLY A 273 16.67 16.75 6.40
C GLY A 273 15.89 17.70 7.33
N GLU A 274 16.56 18.25 8.34
CA GLU A 274 15.96 19.11 9.38
C GLU A 274 15.40 20.42 8.82
N TRP A 275 16.00 20.95 7.74
CA TRP A 275 15.67 22.27 7.19
C TRP A 275 14.84 22.19 5.91
N ASN A 276 15.23 21.27 5.02
CA ASN A 276 14.72 21.12 3.66
C ASN A 276 14.32 19.67 3.32
N GLY A 277 14.36 18.75 4.29
CA GLY A 277 13.87 17.39 4.09
C GLY A 277 12.34 17.34 4.13
N LEU A 278 11.77 16.25 3.63
CA LEU A 278 10.33 16.03 3.58
C LEU A 278 9.68 16.22 4.95
N GLN A 279 10.33 15.72 6.01
CA GLN A 279 9.83 15.88 7.38
C GLN A 279 9.66 17.36 7.78
N ALA A 280 10.65 18.19 7.48
CA ALA A 280 10.65 19.61 7.83
C ALA A 280 9.60 20.38 7.05
N LEU A 281 9.38 20.01 5.78
CA LEU A 281 8.39 20.67 4.95
C LEU A 281 6.96 20.37 5.38
N PHE A 282 6.67 19.16 5.87
CA PHE A 282 5.36 18.84 6.46
C PHE A 282 5.20 19.43 7.86
N LEU A 283 6.26 19.49 8.68
CA LEU A 283 6.22 20.15 9.99
C LEU A 283 5.89 21.65 9.87
N LYS A 284 6.32 22.32 8.79
CA LYS A 284 5.92 23.71 8.50
C LYS A 284 4.41 23.87 8.28
N ASP A 285 3.76 22.89 7.65
CA ASP A 285 2.32 22.94 7.36
C ASP A 285 1.49 22.40 8.53
N CYS A 286 2.00 21.37 9.23
CA CYS A 286 1.38 20.71 10.38
C CYS A 286 2.44 20.45 11.46
N PRO A 287 2.54 21.31 12.50
CA PRO A 287 3.55 21.21 13.55
C PRO A 287 3.52 19.91 14.36
N TYR A 288 2.40 19.19 14.35
CA TYR A 288 2.19 17.95 15.10
C TYR A 288 2.49 16.68 14.30
N ALA A 289 2.98 16.81 13.06
CA ALA A 289 3.35 15.69 12.23
C ALA A 289 4.71 15.11 12.68
N TYR A 290 4.74 14.43 13.82
CA TYR A 290 5.98 13.94 14.42
C TYR A 290 6.72 12.94 13.52
N TYR A 291 7.98 13.22 13.24
CA TYR A 291 8.81 12.34 12.43
C TYR A 291 9.45 11.24 13.28
N VAL A 292 9.31 9.99 12.81
CA VAL A 292 9.98 8.82 13.37
C VAL A 292 10.88 8.23 12.30
N HIS A 293 12.16 8.16 12.60
CA HIS A 293 13.20 7.64 11.71
C HIS A 293 13.51 6.18 11.99
N PHE A 294 13.68 5.38 10.92
CA PHE A 294 14.10 4.00 11.02
C PHE A 294 15.22 3.70 9.99
N ALA A 295 16.49 3.86 10.37
CA ALA A 295 17.60 3.40 9.53
C ALA A 295 18.73 2.79 10.35
N ALA A 296 19.31 1.70 9.85
CA ALA A 296 20.35 0.91 10.48
C ALA A 296 21.76 1.52 10.35
N SER A 297 22.57 1.38 11.38
CA SER A 297 23.86 2.04 11.53
C SER A 297 25.03 1.20 10.99
N ARG A 298 25.98 1.85 10.31
CA ARG A 298 27.18 1.22 9.70
C ARG A 298 28.42 2.12 9.86
N GLU A 299 28.79 2.46 11.09
CA GLU A 299 29.93 3.39 11.29
C GLU A 299 31.15 2.79 12.01
N VAL A 300 31.16 1.48 12.30
CA VAL A 300 32.42 0.80 12.66
C VAL A 300 33.11 0.27 11.41
N VAL A 301 34.31 0.80 11.10
CA VAL A 301 35.08 0.51 9.87
C VAL A 301 35.29 -0.99 9.66
N SER A 302 35.69 -1.72 10.69
CA SER A 302 35.93 -3.17 10.60
C SER A 302 34.66 -3.98 10.32
N VAL A 303 33.50 -3.52 10.81
CA VAL A 303 32.19 -4.14 10.51
C VAL A 303 31.76 -3.84 9.08
N HIS A 304 32.02 -2.62 8.60
CA HIS A 304 31.78 -2.27 7.20
C HIS A 304 32.61 -3.12 6.23
N GLU A 305 33.89 -3.30 6.54
CA GLU A 305 34.80 -4.17 5.79
C GLU A 305 34.32 -5.63 5.82
N PHE A 306 33.93 -6.14 6.99
CA PHE A 306 33.36 -7.48 7.14
C PHE A 306 32.16 -7.71 6.20
N PHE A 307 31.18 -6.79 6.15
CA PHE A 307 30.03 -6.95 5.27
C PHE A 307 30.39 -6.87 3.78
N SER A 308 31.40 -6.10 3.43
CA SER A 308 31.93 -6.04 2.06
C SER A 308 32.56 -7.39 1.67
N ASN A 309 33.36 -7.96 2.58
CA ASN A 309 33.98 -9.28 2.40
C ASN A 309 32.92 -10.40 2.35
N LEU A 310 31.92 -10.36 3.22
CA LEU A 310 30.80 -11.31 3.23
C LEU A 310 30.06 -11.31 1.88
N ASN A 311 29.74 -10.13 1.35
CA ASN A 311 29.09 -9.99 0.05
C ASN A 311 29.98 -10.53 -1.09
N PHE A 312 31.28 -10.28 -1.03
CA PHE A 312 32.23 -10.82 -2.00
C PHE A 312 32.26 -12.36 -1.98
N ILE A 313 32.38 -12.97 -0.80
CA ILE A 313 32.38 -14.44 -0.62
C ILE A 313 31.08 -15.04 -1.19
N ILE A 314 29.92 -14.48 -0.82
CA ILE A 314 28.62 -14.95 -1.31
C ILE A 314 28.54 -14.84 -2.85
N ASN A 315 29.06 -13.77 -3.43
CA ASN A 315 29.07 -13.59 -4.89
C ASN A 315 29.99 -14.61 -5.58
N VAL A 316 31.17 -14.91 -5.02
CA VAL A 316 32.12 -15.88 -5.61
C VAL A 316 31.53 -17.29 -5.62
N VAL A 317 30.94 -17.70 -4.50
CA VAL A 317 30.34 -19.03 -4.35
C VAL A 317 29.01 -19.13 -5.11
N GLY A 318 28.22 -18.06 -5.14
CA GLY A 318 26.94 -17.98 -5.84
C GLY A 318 27.02 -17.59 -7.33
N ALA A 319 28.22 -17.47 -7.91
CA ALA A 319 28.40 -16.90 -9.25
C ALA A 319 27.82 -17.76 -10.39
N SER A 320 27.58 -19.06 -10.18
CA SER A 320 27.06 -19.96 -11.21
C SER A 320 26.13 -21.03 -10.63
N CYS A 321 25.20 -21.51 -11.46
CA CYS A 321 24.31 -22.63 -11.08
C CYS A 321 25.12 -23.89 -10.73
N LYS A 322 26.23 -24.16 -11.43
CA LYS A 322 27.12 -25.30 -11.13
C LYS A 322 27.67 -25.23 -9.70
N ARG A 323 28.20 -24.07 -9.29
CA ARG A 323 28.73 -23.87 -7.93
C ARG A 323 27.62 -23.91 -6.88
N HIS A 324 26.42 -23.49 -7.28
CA HIS A 324 25.24 -23.59 -6.44
C HIS A 324 24.88 -25.06 -6.14
N ASP A 325 24.86 -25.91 -7.17
CA ASP A 325 24.59 -27.34 -7.03
C ASP A 325 25.71 -28.03 -6.23
N GLU A 326 26.98 -27.68 -6.46
CA GLU A 326 28.14 -28.16 -5.69
C GLU A 326 28.03 -27.78 -4.20
N LEU A 327 27.63 -26.54 -3.91
CA LEU A 327 27.41 -26.06 -2.54
C LEU A 327 26.28 -26.83 -1.84
N GLN A 328 25.17 -27.09 -2.55
CA GLN A 328 24.06 -27.89 -2.01
C GLN A 328 24.46 -29.35 -1.78
N ALA A 329 25.24 -29.95 -2.68
CA ALA A 329 25.74 -31.31 -2.56
C ALA A 329 26.73 -31.45 -1.38
N ALA A 330 27.65 -30.48 -1.22
CA ALA A 330 28.57 -30.42 -0.09
C ALA A 330 27.80 -30.25 1.23
N GLN A 331 26.78 -29.38 1.25
CA GLN A 331 25.92 -29.20 2.41
C GLN A 331 25.16 -30.49 2.77
N ALA A 332 24.60 -31.18 1.77
CA ALA A 332 23.89 -32.44 1.98
C ALA A 332 24.81 -33.52 2.56
N THR A 333 26.05 -33.59 2.08
CA THR A 333 27.09 -34.52 2.56
C THR A 333 27.46 -34.22 4.01
N HIS A 334 27.68 -32.95 4.36
CA HIS A 334 27.99 -32.54 5.72
C HIS A 334 26.81 -32.79 6.68
N ILE A 335 25.56 -32.51 6.27
CA ILE A 335 24.38 -32.81 7.09
C ILE A 335 24.26 -34.32 7.32
N ALA A 336 24.47 -35.14 6.27
CA ALA A 336 24.45 -36.59 6.41
C ALA A 336 25.54 -37.09 7.36
N HIS A 337 26.74 -36.51 7.31
CA HIS A 337 27.84 -36.81 8.23
C HIS A 337 27.49 -36.42 9.67
N MET A 338 26.97 -35.21 9.90
CA MET A 338 26.61 -34.72 11.24
C MET A 338 25.43 -35.51 11.86
N ILE A 339 24.49 -35.99 11.05
CA ILE A 339 23.45 -36.94 11.50
C ILE A 339 24.08 -38.29 11.86
N ALA A 340 25.05 -38.76 11.10
CA ALA A 340 25.70 -40.05 11.35
C ALA A 340 26.55 -40.10 12.63
N ILE A 341 27.04 -38.94 13.10
CA ILE A 341 27.78 -38.79 14.38
C ILE A 341 26.90 -38.31 15.54
N ASP A 342 25.57 -38.36 15.38
CA ASP A 342 24.56 -37.91 16.36
C ASP A 342 24.70 -36.44 16.83
N GLU A 343 25.39 -35.59 16.05
CA GLU A 343 25.48 -34.15 16.31
C GLU A 343 24.24 -33.38 15.79
N LEU A 344 23.40 -34.00 14.94
CA LEU A 344 22.15 -33.43 14.43
C LEU A 344 20.98 -34.41 14.53
N GLU A 345 19.86 -33.92 15.06
CA GLU A 345 18.60 -34.66 15.05
C GLU A 345 17.92 -34.64 13.66
N SER A 346 17.34 -35.76 13.25
CA SER A 346 16.53 -35.86 12.04
C SER A 346 15.05 -35.56 12.33
N GLY A 347 14.42 -34.69 11.52
CA GLY A 347 13.03 -34.30 11.73
C GLY A 347 12.40 -33.69 10.47
N LYS A 348 11.07 -33.75 10.37
CA LYS A 348 10.33 -33.25 9.20
C LYS A 348 10.45 -31.71 9.14
N GLY A 349 11.23 -31.21 8.19
CA GLY A 349 11.54 -29.78 8.05
C GLY A 349 12.84 -29.33 8.74
N ALA A 350 13.53 -30.21 9.47
CA ALA A 350 14.86 -29.93 10.03
C ALA A 350 15.96 -30.11 8.96
N ASN A 351 17.08 -29.38 9.11
CA ASN A 351 18.27 -29.51 8.26
C ASN A 351 18.02 -29.36 6.74
N GLN A 352 17.09 -28.50 6.35
CA GLN A 352 16.80 -28.26 4.93
C GLN A 352 18.02 -27.67 4.20
N ILE A 353 18.36 -28.29 3.07
CA ILE A 353 19.33 -27.78 2.10
C ILE A 353 18.91 -26.37 1.72
N GLY A 354 19.84 -25.42 1.84
CA GLY A 354 19.58 -24.01 1.64
C GLY A 354 20.57 -23.36 0.69
N THR A 355 20.29 -22.10 0.38
CA THR A 355 21.15 -21.26 -0.44
C THR A 355 21.81 -20.20 0.44
N THR A 356 23.03 -19.77 0.10
CA THR A 356 23.60 -18.56 0.72
C THR A 356 22.71 -17.38 0.38
N LYS A 357 21.96 -16.88 1.36
CA LYS A 357 21.09 -15.73 1.17
C LYS A 357 21.98 -14.51 0.93
N ARG A 358 21.74 -13.80 -0.18
CA ARG A 358 22.33 -12.48 -0.41
C ARG A 358 21.61 -11.47 0.47
N ALA A 359 22.36 -10.63 1.16
CA ALA A 359 21.75 -9.51 1.87
C ALA A 359 21.10 -8.56 0.85
N GLY A 360 19.91 -8.07 1.17
CA GLY A 360 19.31 -6.95 0.45
C GLY A 360 19.89 -5.66 0.99
N ASP A 361 20.24 -4.72 0.09
CA ASP A 361 21.00 -3.50 0.42
C ASP A 361 20.35 -2.60 1.50
N SER A 362 19.08 -2.81 1.85
CA SER A 362 18.32 -1.95 2.76
C SER A 362 17.83 -2.60 4.07
N ARG A 363 18.03 -3.91 4.33
CA ARG A 363 17.43 -4.57 5.52
C ARG A 363 18.44 -5.31 6.41
N TRP A 364 18.56 -4.91 7.67
CA TRP A 364 19.41 -5.57 8.68
C TRP A 364 19.07 -7.06 8.88
N GLY A 365 17.78 -7.42 8.92
CA GLY A 365 17.38 -8.82 9.01
C GLY A 365 17.95 -9.67 7.86
N SER A 366 18.09 -9.11 6.66
CA SER A 366 18.68 -9.84 5.52
C SER A 366 20.19 -10.08 5.69
N HIS A 367 20.91 -9.16 6.34
CA HIS A 367 22.30 -9.34 6.72
C HIS A 367 22.45 -10.39 7.82
N PHE A 368 21.57 -10.41 8.82
CA PHE A 368 21.54 -11.43 9.86
C PHE A 368 21.30 -12.83 9.28
N TYR A 369 20.32 -12.97 8.36
CA TYR A 369 20.09 -14.23 7.66
C TYR A 369 21.27 -14.64 6.78
N SER A 370 22.00 -13.69 6.20
CA SER A 370 23.22 -13.98 5.42
C SER A 370 24.34 -14.52 6.32
N ILE A 371 24.54 -13.92 7.50
CA ILE A 371 25.49 -14.41 8.53
C ILE A 371 25.12 -15.81 9.00
N CYS A 372 23.86 -16.02 9.38
CA CYS A 372 23.37 -17.33 9.82
C CYS A 372 23.51 -18.38 8.71
N SER A 373 23.22 -18.00 7.47
CA SER A 373 23.39 -18.89 6.32
C SER A 373 24.85 -19.25 6.08
N LEU A 374 25.78 -18.30 6.19
CA LEU A 374 27.20 -18.58 6.03
C LEU A 374 27.71 -19.50 7.15
N LEU A 375 27.36 -19.23 8.41
CA LEU A 375 27.74 -20.09 9.54
C LEU A 375 27.26 -21.52 9.36
N ARG A 376 26.00 -21.70 8.94
CA ARG A 376 25.41 -23.02 8.67
C ARG A 376 26.07 -23.74 7.48
N MET A 377 26.57 -22.99 6.51
CA MET A 377 27.16 -23.51 5.28
C MET A 377 28.68 -23.34 5.24
N PHE A 378 29.32 -23.11 6.38
CA PHE A 378 30.72 -22.67 6.42
C PHE A 378 31.64 -23.71 5.81
N GLU A 379 31.52 -24.98 6.22
CA GLU A 379 32.32 -26.09 5.71
C GLU A 379 32.10 -26.34 4.21
N ALA A 380 30.84 -26.27 3.75
CA ALA A 380 30.51 -26.40 2.34
C ALA A 380 31.10 -25.22 1.52
N THR A 381 31.03 -24.00 2.06
CA THR A 381 31.60 -22.79 1.44
C THR A 381 33.12 -22.91 1.36
N TYR A 382 33.77 -23.35 2.44
CA TYR A 382 35.20 -23.61 2.53
C TYR A 382 35.65 -24.63 1.46
N SER A 383 34.97 -25.77 1.38
CA SER A 383 35.28 -26.84 0.42
C SER A 383 35.10 -26.41 -1.04
N VAL A 384 34.03 -25.66 -1.33
CA VAL A 384 33.78 -25.11 -2.68
C VAL A 384 34.86 -24.10 -3.06
N LEU A 385 35.28 -23.22 -2.15
CA LEU A 385 36.36 -22.27 -2.42
C LEU A 385 37.68 -22.99 -2.71
N GLU A 386 38.06 -24.00 -1.94
CA GLU A 386 39.24 -24.83 -2.22
C GLU A 386 39.16 -25.50 -3.59
N THR A 387 38.00 -26.05 -3.93
CA THR A 387 37.77 -26.70 -5.23
C THR A 387 37.93 -25.71 -6.37
N ILE A 388 37.37 -24.49 -6.24
CA ILE A 388 37.52 -23.44 -7.26
C ILE A 388 38.97 -22.99 -7.39
N ILE A 389 39.74 -22.92 -6.30
CA ILE A 389 41.18 -22.57 -6.35
C ILE A 389 41.96 -23.61 -7.17
N LYS A 390 41.67 -24.90 -7.00
CA LYS A 390 42.35 -26.01 -7.67
C LYS A 390 41.88 -26.18 -9.12
N GLU A 391 40.57 -26.12 -9.36
CA GLU A 391 39.92 -26.57 -10.59
C GLU A 391 39.24 -25.44 -11.39
N GLY A 392 39.34 -24.19 -10.93
CA GLY A 392 38.68 -23.04 -11.55
C GLY A 392 39.06 -22.86 -13.02
N SER A 393 38.06 -22.70 -13.89
CA SER A 393 38.25 -22.69 -15.34
C SER A 393 39.02 -21.45 -15.86
N THR A 394 39.06 -20.36 -15.09
CA THR A 394 39.79 -19.13 -15.46
C THR A 394 40.74 -18.68 -14.35
N TYR A 395 41.77 -17.93 -14.72
CA TYR A 395 42.70 -17.32 -13.75
C TYR A 395 41.99 -16.36 -12.79
N SER A 396 41.05 -15.55 -13.31
CA SER A 396 40.23 -14.64 -12.48
C SER A 396 39.39 -15.42 -11.46
N GLN A 397 38.74 -16.51 -11.84
CA GLN A 397 37.95 -17.31 -10.90
C GLN A 397 38.81 -17.91 -9.78
N ARG A 398 40.01 -18.42 -10.11
CA ARG A 398 40.97 -18.94 -9.12
C ARG A 398 41.50 -17.84 -8.22
N GLY A 399 41.78 -16.66 -8.77
CA GLY A 399 42.20 -15.47 -8.02
C GLY A 399 41.13 -14.98 -7.04
N ASP A 400 39.89 -14.84 -7.51
CA ASP A 400 38.76 -14.39 -6.69
C ASP A 400 38.43 -15.41 -5.58
N ALA A 401 38.46 -16.71 -5.89
CA ALA A 401 38.27 -17.77 -4.90
C ALA A 401 39.39 -17.81 -3.86
N ASN A 402 40.65 -17.62 -4.27
CA ASN A 402 41.78 -17.54 -3.33
C ASN A 402 41.68 -16.30 -2.42
N ALA A 403 41.22 -15.16 -2.96
CA ALA A 403 40.97 -13.97 -2.15
C ALA A 403 39.84 -14.22 -1.13
N ALA A 404 38.71 -14.79 -1.58
CA ALA A 404 37.59 -15.14 -0.70
C ALA A 404 37.99 -16.18 0.37
N TYR A 405 38.82 -17.15 0.00
CA TYR A 405 39.37 -18.15 0.92
C TYR A 405 40.22 -17.49 2.01
N LYS A 406 41.17 -16.60 1.64
CA LYS A 406 41.98 -15.86 2.63
C LYS A 406 41.14 -15.00 3.56
N MET A 407 40.04 -14.42 3.08
CA MET A 407 39.12 -13.63 3.89
C MET A 407 38.38 -14.51 4.90
N ILE A 408 37.77 -15.60 4.44
CA ILE A 408 36.96 -16.49 5.29
C ILE A 408 37.80 -17.24 6.33
N THR A 409 39.08 -17.48 6.05
CA THR A 409 40.04 -18.11 6.99
C THR A 409 40.83 -17.12 7.83
N SER A 410 40.45 -15.84 7.87
CA SER A 410 41.10 -14.86 8.76
C SER A 410 40.42 -14.83 10.13
N PHE A 411 41.22 -14.80 11.20
CA PHE A 411 40.70 -14.72 12.57
C PHE A 411 39.78 -13.51 12.76
N GLN A 412 40.14 -12.34 12.19
CA GLN A 412 39.33 -11.13 12.26
C GLN A 412 37.94 -11.33 11.64
N PHE A 413 37.84 -12.01 10.50
CA PHE A 413 36.56 -12.29 9.86
C PHE A 413 35.68 -13.21 10.71
N ILE A 414 36.25 -14.28 11.28
CA ILE A 414 35.51 -15.20 12.17
C ILE A 414 35.07 -14.48 13.44
N PHE A 415 35.94 -13.68 14.04
CA PHE A 415 35.62 -12.91 15.23
C PHE A 415 34.41 -11.98 14.97
N ILE A 416 34.47 -11.18 13.89
CA ILE A 416 33.35 -10.27 13.55
C ILE A 416 32.10 -11.05 13.13
N LEU A 417 32.24 -12.19 12.45
CA LEU A 417 31.11 -13.07 12.08
C LEU A 417 30.32 -13.52 13.31
N HIS A 418 31.01 -14.00 14.34
CA HIS A 418 30.39 -14.43 15.59
C HIS A 418 29.86 -13.25 16.41
N LEU A 419 30.61 -12.15 16.50
CA LEU A 419 30.17 -10.93 17.19
C LEU A 419 28.86 -10.40 16.60
N MET A 420 28.83 -10.25 15.27
CA MET A 420 27.64 -9.76 14.58
C MET A 420 26.49 -10.78 14.66
N LYS A 421 26.75 -12.09 14.70
CA LYS A 421 25.69 -13.09 14.93
C LYS A 421 24.98 -12.85 16.27
N GLU A 422 25.71 -12.61 17.36
CA GLU A 422 25.13 -12.38 18.69
C GLU A 422 24.38 -11.04 18.75
N ILE A 423 25.02 -9.95 18.32
CA ILE A 423 24.42 -8.61 18.32
C ILE A 423 23.19 -8.57 17.42
N MET A 424 23.31 -9.06 16.19
CA MET A 424 22.21 -9.06 15.23
C MET A 424 21.10 -10.00 15.67
N GLY A 425 21.41 -11.12 16.33
CA GLY A 425 20.39 -12.00 16.91
C GLY A 425 19.51 -11.29 17.93
N ILE A 426 20.10 -10.49 18.83
CA ILE A 426 19.36 -9.68 19.80
C ILE A 426 18.50 -8.63 19.08
N THR A 427 19.09 -7.87 18.16
CA THR A 427 18.36 -6.80 17.44
C THR A 427 17.33 -7.30 16.44
N ASP A 428 17.48 -8.50 15.87
CA ASP A 428 16.53 -9.06 14.89
C ASP A 428 15.20 -9.36 15.57
N VAL A 429 15.21 -9.83 16.83
CA VAL A 429 13.99 -9.98 17.63
C VAL A 429 13.27 -8.65 17.77
N LEU A 430 14.01 -7.58 18.11
CA LEU A 430 13.44 -6.23 18.17
C LEU A 430 12.88 -5.81 16.80
N CYS A 431 13.66 -5.98 15.71
CA CYS A 431 13.22 -5.66 14.36
C CYS A 431 11.93 -6.39 13.97
N GLN A 432 11.83 -7.69 14.22
CA GLN A 432 10.64 -8.48 13.91
C GLN A 432 9.40 -7.98 14.66
N VAL A 433 9.56 -7.61 15.93
CA VAL A 433 8.46 -7.07 16.74
C VAL A 433 8.05 -5.67 16.25
N LEU A 434 9.00 -4.78 15.97
CA LEU A 434 8.72 -3.43 15.47
C LEU A 434 8.07 -3.43 14.07
N GLN A 435 8.27 -4.49 13.27
CA GLN A 435 7.65 -4.65 11.96
C GLN A 435 6.17 -5.07 12.00
N GLN A 436 5.62 -5.41 13.17
CA GLN A 436 4.22 -5.80 13.31
C GLN A 436 3.28 -4.59 13.19
N LYS A 437 2.22 -4.71 12.38
CA LYS A 437 1.24 -3.63 12.16
C LYS A 437 0.52 -3.19 13.44
N SER A 438 0.35 -4.10 14.39
CA SER A 438 -0.32 -3.87 15.68
C SER A 438 0.57 -3.25 16.75
N GLN A 439 1.85 -3.01 16.46
CA GLN A 439 2.79 -2.53 17.46
C GLN A 439 2.47 -1.08 17.84
N ASP A 440 2.34 -0.83 19.14
CA ASP A 440 2.21 0.51 19.71
C ASP A 440 3.56 1.03 20.24
N ILE A 441 3.67 2.36 20.38
CA ILE A 441 4.92 3.02 20.75
C ILE A 441 5.40 2.60 22.15
N LEU A 442 4.51 2.42 23.14
CA LEU A 442 4.95 2.03 24.48
C LEU A 442 5.49 0.61 24.51
N ASN A 443 4.80 -0.31 23.84
CA ASN A 443 5.30 -1.68 23.72
C ASN A 443 6.62 -1.71 22.96
N ALA A 444 6.81 -0.84 21.95
CA ALA A 444 8.10 -0.65 21.29
C ALA A 444 9.17 -0.16 22.27
N MET A 445 8.89 0.85 23.12
CA MET A 445 9.83 1.35 24.13
C MET A 445 10.22 0.29 25.15
N ASN A 446 9.26 -0.51 25.64
CA ASN A 446 9.56 -1.63 26.54
C ASN A 446 10.48 -2.67 25.89
N MET A 447 10.25 -2.98 24.61
CA MET A 447 11.11 -3.88 23.84
C MET A 447 12.50 -3.28 23.60
N VAL A 448 12.60 -1.98 23.34
CA VAL A 448 13.87 -1.26 23.22
C VAL A 448 14.65 -1.32 24.53
N SER A 449 14.00 -1.03 25.67
CA SER A 449 14.60 -1.11 27.01
C SER A 449 15.11 -2.54 27.31
N THR A 450 14.29 -3.56 27.01
CA THR A 450 14.69 -4.97 27.15
C THR A 450 15.89 -5.30 26.25
N THR A 451 15.89 -4.83 25.01
CA THR A 451 16.98 -5.03 24.04
C THR A 451 18.26 -4.35 24.52
N LYS A 452 18.18 -3.10 25.03
CA LYS A 452 19.31 -2.40 25.65
C LYS A 452 19.87 -3.19 26.83
N GLY A 453 19.01 -3.75 27.68
CA GLY A 453 19.42 -4.64 28.77
C GLY A 453 20.18 -5.87 28.29
N LEU A 454 19.73 -6.52 27.22
CA LEU A 454 20.42 -7.67 26.61
C LEU A 454 21.77 -7.28 26.00
N ILE A 455 21.84 -6.16 25.27
CA ILE A 455 23.08 -5.65 24.68
C ILE A 455 24.08 -5.24 25.77
N GLN A 456 23.61 -4.58 26.84
CA GLN A 456 24.45 -4.23 27.98
C GLN A 456 24.98 -5.47 28.70
N LYS A 457 24.16 -6.51 28.85
CA LYS A 457 24.60 -7.79 29.40
C LYS A 457 25.67 -8.43 28.52
N LEU A 458 25.48 -8.43 27.20
CA LEU A 458 26.48 -8.89 26.24
C LEU A 458 27.80 -8.12 26.41
N ARG A 459 27.75 -6.80 26.56
CA ARG A 459 28.94 -5.96 26.79
C ARG A 459 29.71 -6.34 28.06
N ASN A 460 28.99 -6.58 29.16
CA ASN A 460 29.59 -6.76 30.47
C ASN A 460 30.11 -8.19 30.69
N GLU A 461 29.40 -9.19 30.17
CA GLU A 461 29.63 -10.61 30.50
C GLU A 461 29.93 -11.46 29.25
N GLY A 462 29.72 -10.93 28.04
CA GLY A 462 29.74 -11.71 26.81
C GLY A 462 31.10 -11.95 26.18
N TRP A 463 32.14 -11.24 26.62
CA TRP A 463 33.49 -11.33 26.02
C TRP A 463 34.06 -12.75 26.08
N GLU A 464 34.08 -13.36 27.26
CA GLU A 464 34.70 -14.68 27.47
C GLU A 464 34.00 -15.76 26.63
N ASN A 465 32.67 -15.79 26.66
CA ASN A 465 31.86 -16.73 25.89
C ASN A 465 32.02 -16.52 24.38
N LEU A 466 32.06 -15.27 23.90
CA LEU A 466 32.31 -14.99 22.48
C LEU A 466 33.69 -15.50 22.05
N LEU A 467 34.72 -15.20 22.84
CA LEU A 467 36.09 -15.59 22.55
C LEU A 467 36.25 -17.12 22.56
N GLU A 468 35.65 -17.82 23.52
CA GLU A 468 35.64 -19.29 23.56
C GLU A 468 35.00 -19.90 22.30
N ASN A 469 33.85 -19.36 21.88
CA ASN A 469 33.18 -19.79 20.67
C ASN A 469 34.02 -19.55 19.41
N VAL A 470 34.66 -18.38 19.30
CA VAL A 470 35.55 -18.04 18.18
C VAL A 470 36.77 -18.95 18.16
N VAL A 471 37.42 -19.19 19.31
CA VAL A 471 38.59 -20.07 19.42
C VAL A 471 38.24 -21.52 19.09
N SER A 472 37.09 -22.02 19.58
CA SER A 472 36.59 -23.35 19.26
C SER A 472 36.32 -23.51 17.76
N PHE A 473 35.66 -22.52 17.16
CA PHE A 473 35.37 -22.49 15.73
C PHE A 473 36.66 -22.44 14.90
N SER A 474 37.62 -21.59 15.27
CA SER A 474 38.92 -21.49 14.60
C SER A 474 39.70 -22.80 14.67
N LYS A 475 39.70 -23.50 15.81
CA LYS A 475 40.33 -24.83 15.95
C LYS A 475 39.68 -25.88 15.05
N LYS A 476 38.34 -25.85 14.90
CA LYS A 476 37.60 -26.80 14.04
C LYS A 476 38.03 -26.70 12.57
N PHE A 477 38.35 -25.51 12.09
CA PHE A 477 38.69 -25.24 10.68
C PHE A 477 40.18 -24.93 10.45
N ASP A 478 41.04 -25.24 11.43
CA ASP A 478 42.49 -25.01 11.37
C ASP A 478 42.87 -23.56 11.00
N ILE A 479 42.17 -22.60 11.60
CA ILE A 479 42.38 -21.16 11.40
C ILE A 479 43.41 -20.65 12.41
N ASP A 480 44.44 -19.97 11.94
CA ASP A 480 45.49 -19.36 12.76
C ASP A 480 44.90 -18.42 13.82
N ILE A 481 45.14 -18.74 15.09
CA ILE A 481 44.71 -17.93 16.25
C ILE A 481 45.89 -17.04 16.65
N PRO A 482 45.73 -15.69 16.66
CA PRO A 482 46.80 -14.80 17.06
C PRO A 482 47.08 -14.90 18.57
N GLU A 483 48.34 -14.71 18.95
CA GLU A 483 48.72 -14.61 20.36
C GLU A 483 48.14 -13.32 20.97
N LEU A 484 47.12 -13.44 21.82
CA LEU A 484 46.35 -12.31 22.34
C LEU A 484 47.18 -11.32 23.16
N SER A 485 48.21 -11.80 23.86
CA SER A 485 49.18 -11.00 24.61
C SER A 485 50.21 -10.27 23.74
N SER A 486 50.30 -10.61 22.44
CA SER A 486 51.28 -10.01 21.54
C SER A 486 50.90 -8.58 21.14
N ARG A 487 51.88 -7.84 20.62
CA ARG A 487 51.71 -6.44 20.20
C ARG A 487 50.88 -6.36 18.93
N TYR A 488 49.81 -5.57 18.95
CA TYR A 488 49.03 -5.25 17.76
C TYR A 488 49.79 -4.23 16.89
N ILE A 489 49.93 -4.51 15.59
CA ILE A 489 50.62 -3.65 14.62
C ILE A 489 49.70 -3.38 13.43
N GLN A 490 49.22 -2.15 13.31
CA GLN A 490 48.38 -1.72 12.18
C GLN A 490 49.16 -0.82 11.20
N GLY A 491 49.54 -1.37 10.04
CA GLY A 491 50.06 -0.61 8.90
C GLY A 491 51.47 0.01 9.02
N ARG A 492 52.01 0.47 7.88
CA ARG A 492 53.35 1.10 7.74
C ARG A 492 53.30 2.61 8.01
N GLY A 493 52.95 3.05 9.22
CA GLY A 493 52.91 4.47 9.61
C GLY A 493 53.83 4.81 10.78
N ARG A 494 54.58 5.93 10.70
CA ARG A 494 55.61 6.37 11.67
C ARG A 494 55.10 6.96 13.01
N HIS A 495 53.78 6.93 13.27
CA HIS A 495 53.21 7.36 14.55
C HIS A 495 52.41 6.21 15.16
N GLN A 496 53.13 5.27 15.79
CA GLN A 496 52.52 4.18 16.54
C GLN A 496 52.08 4.68 17.91
N ARG A 497 50.83 4.42 18.29
CA ARG A 497 50.37 4.50 19.69
C ARG A 497 51.07 3.37 20.47
N ASP A 498 51.63 3.69 21.62
CA ASP A 498 52.40 2.74 22.43
C ASP A 498 51.51 1.59 22.97
N HIS A 499 52.04 0.36 22.94
CA HIS A 499 51.60 -0.83 23.69
C HIS A 499 50.12 -1.30 23.63
N ILE A 500 49.47 -1.32 22.46
CA ILE A 500 48.16 -2.02 22.31
C ILE A 500 48.39 -3.52 22.09
N THR A 501 47.78 -4.39 22.90
CA THR A 501 47.78 -5.85 22.69
C THR A 501 46.73 -6.26 21.67
N ILE A 502 46.87 -7.44 21.07
CA ILE A 502 45.85 -8.01 20.18
C ILE A 502 44.52 -8.19 20.93
N GLU A 503 44.56 -8.63 22.18
CA GLU A 503 43.36 -8.71 23.03
C GLU A 503 42.68 -7.34 23.16
N HIS A 504 43.46 -6.29 23.42
CA HIS A 504 42.90 -4.94 23.56
C HIS A 504 42.20 -4.48 22.27
N HIS A 505 42.81 -4.75 21.11
CA HIS A 505 42.21 -4.43 19.83
C HIS A 505 40.85 -5.13 19.64
N TYR A 506 40.78 -6.45 19.83
CA TYR A 506 39.52 -7.18 19.64
C TYR A 506 38.48 -6.87 20.71
N HIS A 507 38.88 -6.72 21.97
CA HIS A 507 37.96 -6.49 23.09
C HIS A 507 37.44 -5.04 23.14
N PHE A 508 38.32 -4.05 23.03
CA PHE A 508 37.91 -2.65 23.22
C PHE A 508 37.63 -1.95 21.89
N GLU A 509 38.52 -2.07 20.89
CA GLU A 509 38.38 -1.34 19.63
C GLU A 509 37.36 -1.96 18.66
N ILE A 510 37.05 -3.26 18.81
CA ILE A 510 36.01 -3.94 18.03
C ILE A 510 34.80 -4.28 18.89
N PHE A 511 34.93 -5.18 19.87
CA PHE A 511 33.77 -5.70 20.62
C PHE A 511 32.99 -4.60 21.36
N ASN A 512 33.66 -3.84 22.24
CA ASN A 512 33.00 -2.75 22.96
C ASN A 512 32.57 -1.63 22.03
N ALA A 513 33.42 -1.22 21.07
CA ALA A 513 33.07 -0.16 20.12
C ALA A 513 31.82 -0.47 19.30
N VAL A 514 31.65 -1.72 18.83
CA VAL A 514 30.46 -2.13 18.09
C VAL A 514 29.23 -2.15 18.99
N ILE A 515 29.34 -2.67 20.21
CA ILE A 515 28.22 -2.70 21.16
C ILE A 515 27.80 -1.30 21.58
N ASP A 516 28.74 -0.45 21.96
CA ASP A 516 28.51 0.93 22.38
C ASP A 516 27.85 1.74 21.26
N PHE A 517 28.30 1.53 20.03
CA PHE A 517 27.68 2.15 18.85
C PHE A 517 26.23 1.67 18.63
N GLN A 518 25.95 0.37 18.80
CA GLN A 518 24.58 -0.14 18.72
C GLN A 518 23.67 0.43 19.82
N MET A 519 24.19 0.59 21.04
CA MET A 519 23.46 1.21 22.14
C MET A 519 23.16 2.69 21.86
N GLN A 520 24.17 3.45 21.43
CA GLN A 520 24.01 4.86 21.05
C GLN A 520 22.98 5.03 19.95
N GLU A 521 22.93 4.09 19.00
CA GLU A 521 21.94 4.10 17.93
C GLU A 521 20.52 3.82 18.41
N LEU A 522 20.34 2.92 19.39
CA LEU A 522 19.05 2.74 20.03
C LEU A 522 18.63 3.99 20.81
N ASP A 523 19.56 4.67 21.49
CA ASP A 523 19.30 5.93 22.20
C ASP A 523 18.91 7.06 21.25
N ASN A 524 19.68 7.27 20.19
CA ASN A 524 19.42 8.31 19.18
C ASN A 524 18.08 8.10 18.46
N ARG A 525 17.66 6.84 18.25
CA ARG A 525 16.39 6.51 17.56
C ARG A 525 15.17 6.61 18.47
N PHE A 526 15.32 6.22 19.73
CA PHE A 526 14.24 6.13 20.70
C PHE A 526 14.48 7.12 21.85
N ALA A 527 14.76 8.38 21.52
CA ALA A 527 15.01 9.45 22.50
C ALA A 527 13.82 9.71 23.45
N LEU A 528 12.65 9.15 23.14
CA LEU A 528 11.47 9.09 24.02
C LEU A 528 11.59 8.02 25.12
N ASP A 529 12.80 7.55 25.47
CA ASP A 529 13.02 6.55 26.52
C ASP A 529 12.99 7.20 27.90
N PRO A 530 11.87 7.13 28.65
CA PRO A 530 11.91 7.50 30.05
C PRO A 530 12.84 6.52 30.76
N LYS A 531 13.78 7.07 31.52
CA LYS A 531 14.86 6.33 32.23
C LYS A 531 14.37 5.17 33.11
N ASP A 532 13.07 5.07 33.39
CA ASP A 532 12.45 4.04 34.22
C ASP A 532 11.36 3.22 33.51
N GLY A 533 11.46 3.07 32.17
CA GLY A 533 10.67 2.16 31.32
C GLY A 533 9.34 1.73 31.91
N TYR A 534 8.30 2.56 31.76
CA TYR A 534 6.93 2.43 32.31
C TYR A 534 6.58 1.06 32.93
N LYS A 535 7.11 0.76 34.12
CA LYS A 535 6.80 -0.50 34.84
C LYS A 535 5.38 -0.51 35.38
N SER A 536 4.70 0.63 35.36
CA SER A 536 3.29 0.80 35.64
C SER A 536 2.74 1.96 34.81
N PHE A 537 1.60 1.74 34.16
CA PHE A 537 0.86 2.75 33.40
C PHE A 537 0.42 3.90 34.32
N ASN A 538 1.12 5.06 34.29
CA ASN A 538 0.71 6.24 35.06
C ASN A 538 -0.03 7.23 34.14
N ILE A 539 -1.18 7.70 34.61
CA ILE A 539 -2.03 8.66 33.90
C ILE A 539 -1.41 10.06 33.93
N ASP A 540 -0.61 10.37 34.95
CA ASP A 540 0.10 11.65 35.04
C ASP A 540 1.09 11.81 33.87
N ASP A 541 1.76 10.73 33.45
CA ASP A 541 2.67 10.73 32.30
C ASP A 541 1.92 10.97 30.97
N ILE A 542 0.66 10.52 30.88
CA ILE A 542 -0.21 10.71 29.71
C ILE A 542 -0.69 12.17 29.61
N CYS A 543 -1.02 12.80 30.74
CA CYS A 543 -1.35 14.22 30.79
C CYS A 543 -0.17 15.08 30.30
N CYS A 544 1.06 14.74 30.70
CA CYS A 544 2.27 15.40 30.19
C CYS A 544 2.40 15.24 28.67
N LEU A 545 2.05 14.09 28.08
CA LEU A 545 2.06 13.91 26.63
C LEU A 545 1.06 14.83 25.91
N ALA A 546 -0.12 15.05 26.48
CA ALA A 546 -1.12 15.96 25.91
C ALA A 546 -0.65 17.43 25.96
N GLU A 547 0.02 17.82 27.04
CA GLU A 547 0.56 19.18 27.24
C GLU A 547 1.78 19.46 26.37
N GLU A 548 2.71 18.52 26.29
CA GLU A 548 4.00 18.68 25.59
C GLU A 548 3.89 18.43 24.08
N TYR A 549 3.09 17.45 23.64
CA TYR A 549 3.05 17.01 22.24
C TYR A 549 1.77 17.38 21.48
N TYR A 550 0.64 17.62 22.15
CA TYR A 550 -0.62 17.92 21.46
C TYR A 550 -1.40 19.15 21.99
N PRO A 551 -0.76 20.30 22.25
CA PRO A 551 -1.38 21.43 22.92
C PRO A 551 -2.57 22.08 22.19
N LEU A 552 -2.71 21.90 20.86
CA LEU A 552 -3.85 22.39 20.06
C LEU A 552 -4.96 21.34 19.83
N ASP A 553 -4.73 20.07 20.14
CA ASP A 553 -5.77 19.04 20.09
C ASP A 553 -6.60 18.97 21.39
N PHE A 554 -6.19 19.70 22.42
CA PHE A 554 -6.87 19.81 23.71
C PHE A 554 -7.00 21.28 24.11
N SER A 555 -8.22 21.71 24.44
CA SER A 555 -8.41 23.03 25.07
C SER A 555 -7.87 23.04 26.52
N GLU A 556 -7.57 24.22 27.07
CA GLU A 556 -7.08 24.36 28.45
C GLU A 556 -8.01 23.70 29.48
N ASN A 557 -9.34 23.79 29.28
CA ASN A 557 -10.32 23.11 30.14
C ASN A 557 -10.31 21.58 29.98
N GLU A 558 -9.98 21.06 28.80
CA GLU A 558 -9.86 19.61 28.57
C GLU A 558 -8.58 19.04 29.20
N LYS A 559 -7.48 19.81 29.22
CA LYS A 559 -6.22 19.44 29.88
C LYS A 559 -6.42 19.21 31.38
N ILE A 560 -7.16 20.10 32.04
CA ILE A 560 -7.50 19.99 33.47
C ILE A 560 -8.39 18.77 33.78
N ASN A 561 -9.24 18.35 32.84
CA ASN A 561 -10.16 17.22 33.02
C ASN A 561 -9.53 15.84 32.76
N LEU A 562 -8.31 15.77 32.22
CA LEU A 562 -7.58 14.52 31.98
C LEU A 562 -7.08 13.86 33.29
N SER A 563 -6.99 14.61 34.39
CA SER A 563 -6.31 14.22 35.65
C SER A 563 -7.08 13.27 36.56
N ASN A 564 -8.19 12.63 36.14
CA ASN A 564 -9.03 11.89 37.08
C ASN A 564 -9.78 10.62 36.59
N PRO A 565 -9.04 9.56 36.20
CA PRO A 565 -9.59 8.20 36.20
C PRO A 565 -8.69 7.19 36.91
N LYS A 566 -9.29 6.16 37.52
CA LYS A 566 -8.57 5.00 38.05
C LYS A 566 -8.75 3.83 37.08
N PHE A 567 -7.71 3.49 36.32
CA PHE A 567 -7.67 2.26 35.51
C PHE A 567 -6.70 1.26 36.16
N GLN A 568 -7.18 0.07 36.52
CA GLN A 568 -6.34 -1.02 37.06
C GLN A 568 -5.98 -2.03 35.96
N ASP A 569 -4.75 -2.53 36.00
CA ASP A 569 -4.19 -3.67 35.24
C ASP A 569 -4.46 -3.69 33.73
N LEU A 570 -3.65 -2.94 32.98
CA LEU A 570 -3.69 -2.96 31.51
C LEU A 570 -2.29 -3.24 30.94
N ARG A 571 -2.18 -4.35 30.20
CA ARG A 571 -0.93 -4.83 29.59
C ARG A 571 -0.44 -4.01 28.38
N SER A 572 -1.29 -3.17 27.75
CA SER A 572 -0.93 -2.28 26.61
C SER A 572 -2.01 -1.21 26.37
N ILE A 573 -1.61 -0.04 25.85
CA ILE A 573 -2.51 1.06 25.43
C ILE A 573 -3.51 0.61 24.36
N ALA A 574 -3.08 -0.22 23.41
CA ALA A 574 -3.97 -0.72 22.36
C ALA A 574 -5.11 -1.57 22.96
N ASN A 575 -4.83 -2.31 24.04
CA ASN A 575 -5.87 -3.05 24.77
C ASN A 575 -6.80 -2.12 25.53
N LEU A 576 -6.28 -1.02 26.09
CA LEU A 576 -7.09 -0.01 26.75
C LEU A 576 -8.05 0.65 25.76
N CYS A 577 -7.56 1.09 24.59
CA CYS A 577 -8.41 1.69 23.55
C CYS A 577 -9.57 0.76 23.17
N ARG A 578 -9.26 -0.50 22.87
CA ARG A 578 -10.28 -1.50 22.51
C ARG A 578 -11.28 -1.74 23.63
N LYS A 579 -10.82 -1.91 24.88
CA LYS A 579 -11.71 -2.07 26.03
C LYS A 579 -12.59 -0.84 26.27
N LEU A 580 -12.08 0.38 26.06
CA LEU A 580 -12.88 1.60 26.17
C LEU A 580 -14.01 1.61 25.14
N VAL A 581 -13.74 1.17 23.91
CA VAL A 581 -14.75 1.05 22.85
C VAL A 581 -15.75 -0.07 23.18
N GLU A 582 -15.28 -1.27 23.53
CA GLU A 582 -16.12 -2.44 23.86
C GLU A 582 -17.06 -2.19 25.04
N THR A 583 -16.59 -1.44 26.04
CA THR A 583 -17.39 -1.09 27.23
C THR A 583 -18.22 0.19 27.06
N GLU A 584 -18.23 0.77 25.87
CA GLU A 584 -18.82 2.07 25.53
C GLU A 584 -18.32 3.26 26.38
N LYS A 585 -17.27 3.05 27.17
CA LYS A 585 -16.61 4.05 28.01
C LYS A 585 -15.81 5.07 27.21
N SER A 586 -15.53 4.83 25.93
CA SER A 586 -14.91 5.80 25.03
C SER A 586 -15.73 7.08 24.90
N LYS A 587 -17.07 7.01 25.04
CA LYS A 587 -17.94 8.20 25.04
C LYS A 587 -17.87 8.98 26.36
N ILE A 588 -17.63 8.29 27.47
CA ILE A 588 -17.56 8.85 28.82
C ILE A 588 -16.18 9.50 29.03
N TYR A 589 -15.13 8.78 28.66
CA TYR A 589 -13.73 9.21 28.77
C TYR A 589 -13.18 9.64 27.41
N TYR A 590 -13.93 10.47 26.68
CA TYR A 590 -13.61 10.82 25.29
C TYR A 590 -12.26 11.53 25.13
N LEU A 591 -11.80 12.28 26.13
CA LEU A 591 -10.48 12.93 26.13
C LEU A 591 -9.34 11.91 26.19
N ILE A 592 -9.52 10.86 26.98
CA ILE A 592 -8.55 9.79 27.18
C ILE A 592 -8.52 8.90 25.95
N ASP A 593 -9.69 8.55 25.43
CA ASP A 593 -9.80 7.81 24.17
C ASP A 593 -9.14 8.58 23.01
N ARG A 594 -9.39 9.89 22.90
CA ARG A 594 -8.75 10.78 21.91
C ARG A 594 -7.23 10.76 22.04
N LEU A 595 -6.70 10.95 23.24
CA LEU A 595 -5.26 10.96 23.49
C LEU A 595 -4.60 9.62 23.19
N ILE A 596 -5.23 8.52 23.61
CA ILE A 596 -4.78 7.17 23.29
C ILE A 596 -4.73 6.95 21.78
N ARG A 597 -5.76 7.36 21.05
CA ARG A 597 -5.79 7.23 19.58
C ARG A 597 -4.69 8.04 18.90
N LEU A 598 -4.38 9.24 19.40
CA LEU A 598 -3.26 10.05 18.89
C LEU A 598 -1.93 9.31 19.06
N ILE A 599 -1.67 8.76 20.24
CA ILE A 599 -0.43 8.01 20.54
C ILE A 599 -0.33 6.75 19.66
N LEU A 600 -1.42 5.98 19.53
CA LEU A 600 -1.45 4.75 18.73
C LEU A 600 -1.28 5.01 17.22
N THR A 601 -1.63 6.22 16.76
CA THR A 601 -1.49 6.64 15.36
C THR A 601 -0.03 6.85 14.96
N LEU A 602 0.87 7.13 15.91
CA LEU A 602 2.28 7.33 15.61
C LEU A 602 2.90 6.07 14.96
N PRO A 603 3.75 6.24 13.92
CA PRO A 603 4.38 5.12 13.27
C PRO A 603 5.52 4.58 14.14
N VAL A 604 5.61 3.25 14.22
CA VAL A 604 6.70 2.55 14.93
C VAL A 604 7.76 2.03 13.96
N SER A 605 7.35 1.68 12.73
CA SER A 605 8.26 1.25 11.66
C SER A 605 7.72 1.59 10.28
N THR A 606 8.59 1.55 9.27
CA THR A 606 8.26 1.71 7.85
C THR A 606 8.03 0.36 7.14
N ALA A 607 7.94 -0.75 7.87
CA ALA A 607 7.91 -2.11 7.32
C ALA A 607 6.75 -2.40 6.34
N THR A 608 5.69 -1.61 6.37
CA THR A 608 4.56 -1.75 5.45
C THR A 608 4.88 -1.20 4.06
N SER A 609 5.72 -0.17 3.93
CA SER A 609 6.16 0.35 2.61
C SER A 609 7.04 -0.66 1.88
N GLU A 610 7.94 -1.25 2.63
CA GLU A 610 8.81 -2.35 2.24
C GLU A 610 8.05 -3.57 1.68
N ARG A 611 6.92 -3.91 2.31
CA ARG A 611 6.02 -4.96 1.84
C ARG A 611 5.26 -4.54 0.58
N ALA A 612 4.88 -3.27 0.45
CA ALA A 612 4.27 -2.75 -0.76
C ALA A 612 5.23 -2.82 -1.97
N PHE A 613 6.50 -2.48 -1.80
CA PHE A 613 7.50 -2.65 -2.86
C PHE A 613 7.79 -4.13 -3.19
N SER A 614 7.70 -5.02 -2.21
CA SER A 614 7.78 -6.46 -2.46
C SER A 614 6.61 -6.94 -3.32
N ALA A 615 5.39 -6.46 -3.04
CA ALA A 615 4.23 -6.69 -3.89
C ALA A 615 4.38 -6.09 -5.29
N MET A 616 5.00 -4.91 -5.41
CA MET A 616 5.32 -4.29 -6.69
C MET A 616 6.19 -5.20 -7.57
N LYS A 617 7.19 -5.89 -7.00
CA LYS A 617 8.04 -6.84 -7.76
C LYS A 617 7.25 -8.05 -8.30
N ILE A 618 6.15 -8.43 -7.65
CA ILE A 618 5.26 -9.51 -8.11
C ILE A 618 4.40 -9.03 -9.28
N VAL A 619 3.80 -7.84 -9.16
CA VAL A 619 2.90 -7.28 -10.17
C VAL A 619 3.67 -6.73 -11.38
N LYS A 620 4.76 -6.00 -11.16
CA LYS A 620 5.62 -5.39 -12.18
C LYS A 620 6.87 -6.22 -12.38
N THR A 621 6.77 -7.18 -13.29
CA THR A 621 7.90 -8.03 -13.69
C THR A 621 8.61 -7.48 -14.93
N ARG A 622 9.80 -8.01 -15.24
CA ARG A 622 10.55 -7.65 -16.47
C ARG A 622 9.73 -7.81 -17.75
N LEU A 623 8.85 -8.82 -17.80
CA LEU A 623 7.96 -9.07 -18.95
C LEU A 623 6.76 -8.09 -19.01
N ARG A 624 6.44 -7.42 -17.89
CA ARG A 624 5.32 -6.47 -17.76
C ARG A 624 5.80 -5.03 -17.70
N ASN A 625 6.83 -4.72 -18.47
CA ASN A 625 7.52 -3.43 -18.40
C ASN A 625 6.73 -2.24 -18.95
N LYS A 626 5.83 -2.48 -19.92
CA LYS A 626 4.96 -1.46 -20.52
C LYS A 626 3.71 -1.17 -19.69
N ILE A 627 3.70 -1.56 -18.41
CA ILE A 627 2.59 -1.23 -17.52
C ILE A 627 2.60 0.28 -17.23
N GLU A 628 1.48 0.93 -17.50
CA GLU A 628 1.29 2.36 -17.19
C GLU A 628 1.19 2.58 -15.68
N ASP A 629 1.61 3.75 -15.22
CA ASP A 629 1.73 4.08 -13.79
C ASP A 629 0.39 3.96 -13.05
N GLU A 630 -0.69 4.51 -13.63
CA GLU A 630 -2.03 4.42 -13.05
C GLU A 630 -2.56 2.98 -12.98
N PHE A 631 -2.32 2.18 -14.02
CA PHE A 631 -2.76 0.78 -14.03
C PHE A 631 -1.96 -0.08 -13.04
N LEU A 632 -0.68 0.26 -12.81
CA LEU A 632 0.15 -0.36 -11.78
C LEU A 632 -0.35 0.02 -10.38
N ALA A 633 -0.58 1.31 -10.12
CA ALA A 633 -1.09 1.80 -8.84
C ALA A 633 -2.44 1.15 -8.49
N ASN A 634 -3.39 1.14 -9.44
CA ASN A 634 -4.69 0.50 -9.24
C ASN A 634 -4.58 -1.02 -9.03
N ASN A 635 -3.66 -1.71 -9.72
CA ASN A 635 -3.39 -3.13 -9.44
C ASN A 635 -2.89 -3.34 -8.01
N LEU A 636 -1.94 -2.52 -7.56
CA LEU A 636 -1.33 -2.68 -6.24
C LEU A 636 -2.30 -2.38 -5.11
N VAL A 637 -3.14 -1.36 -5.25
CA VAL A 637 -4.21 -1.08 -4.29
C VAL A 637 -5.11 -2.30 -4.12
N VAL A 638 -5.55 -2.91 -5.22
CA VAL A 638 -6.44 -4.08 -5.18
C VAL A 638 -5.70 -5.34 -4.71
N TYR A 639 -4.44 -5.53 -5.09
CA TYR A 639 -3.62 -6.69 -4.70
C TYR A 639 -3.24 -6.68 -3.21
N ILE A 640 -2.83 -5.52 -2.68
CA ILE A 640 -2.42 -5.37 -1.28
C ILE A 640 -3.65 -5.36 -0.36
N GLU A 641 -4.68 -4.59 -0.71
CA GLU A 641 -5.91 -4.47 0.09
C GLU A 641 -7.03 -5.41 -0.39
N ARG A 642 -6.65 -6.61 -0.86
CA ARG A 642 -7.58 -7.63 -1.39
C ARG A 642 -8.67 -8.00 -0.39
N GLU A 643 -8.38 -7.97 0.89
CA GLU A 643 -9.34 -8.26 1.97
C GLU A 643 -10.48 -7.22 2.04
N ILE A 644 -10.19 -5.96 1.68
CA ILE A 644 -11.21 -4.92 1.53
C ILE A 644 -11.96 -5.15 0.22
N ALA A 645 -11.23 -5.33 -0.89
CA ALA A 645 -11.80 -5.49 -2.22
C ALA A 645 -12.77 -6.70 -2.32
N LYS A 646 -12.49 -7.79 -1.59
CA LYS A 646 -13.31 -9.01 -1.54
C LYS A 646 -14.69 -8.78 -0.94
N LYS A 647 -14.87 -7.74 -0.10
CA LYS A 647 -16.14 -7.42 0.56
C LYS A 647 -17.14 -6.73 -0.38
N PHE A 648 -16.69 -6.20 -1.51
CA PHE A 648 -17.57 -5.52 -2.46
C PHE A 648 -18.33 -6.51 -3.32
N ASP A 649 -19.66 -6.36 -3.35
CA ASP A 649 -20.51 -7.17 -4.22
C ASP A 649 -20.34 -6.79 -5.70
N LEU A 650 -20.63 -7.74 -6.58
CA LEU A 650 -20.47 -7.57 -8.02
C LEU A 650 -21.45 -6.55 -8.61
N ASP A 651 -22.66 -6.44 -8.06
CA ASP A 651 -23.67 -5.51 -8.55
C ASP A 651 -23.23 -4.07 -8.29
N SER A 652 -22.74 -3.76 -7.09
CA SER A 652 -22.22 -2.44 -6.73
C SER A 652 -21.00 -2.02 -7.55
N ILE A 653 -20.15 -2.95 -7.98
CA ILE A 653 -19.04 -2.64 -8.89
C ILE A 653 -19.55 -2.38 -10.29
N LEU A 654 -20.52 -3.17 -10.75
CA LEU A 654 -21.14 -2.98 -12.05
C LEU A 654 -21.85 -1.63 -12.13
N ASP A 655 -22.62 -1.26 -11.11
CA ASP A 655 -23.36 0.00 -11.08
C ASP A 655 -22.39 1.20 -11.15
N ASP A 656 -21.27 1.17 -10.39
CA ASP A 656 -20.22 2.19 -10.49
C ASP A 656 -19.56 2.22 -11.89
N PHE A 657 -19.31 1.05 -12.48
CA PHE A 657 -18.71 0.93 -13.81
C PHE A 657 -19.62 1.49 -14.92
N VAL A 658 -20.93 1.35 -14.77
CA VAL A 658 -21.93 1.95 -15.66
C VAL A 658 -21.98 3.46 -15.47
N CYS A 659 -21.90 3.96 -14.23
CA CYS A 659 -21.90 5.39 -13.93
C CYS A 659 -20.65 6.14 -14.43
N LEU A 660 -19.54 5.45 -14.73
CA LEU A 660 -18.33 6.11 -15.23
C LEU A 660 -18.54 6.86 -16.55
N LYS A 661 -19.32 6.29 -17.47
CA LYS A 661 -19.54 6.84 -18.82
C LYS A 661 -20.89 6.35 -19.35
N GLU A 662 -21.60 7.20 -20.10
CA GLU A 662 -22.79 6.78 -20.83
C GLU A 662 -22.47 5.59 -21.74
N ARG A 663 -23.14 4.46 -21.50
CA ARG A 663 -22.95 3.23 -22.27
C ARG A 663 -24.09 3.10 -23.29
N LYS A 664 -23.77 2.57 -24.47
CA LYS A 664 -24.76 2.30 -25.53
C LYS A 664 -25.77 1.20 -25.15
N LEU A 665 -25.53 0.46 -24.07
CA LEU A 665 -26.39 -0.62 -23.58
C LEU A 665 -26.94 -0.26 -22.21
N GLN A 666 -28.16 -0.72 -21.94
CA GLN A 666 -28.78 -0.66 -20.63
C GLN A 666 -28.33 -1.86 -19.78
N PHE A 667 -28.21 -1.63 -18.48
CA PHE A 667 -27.68 -2.55 -17.48
C PHE A 667 -28.56 -2.61 -16.26
#